data_AF-A0AAE8N6Y8-F1
#
_entry.id   AF-A0AAE8N6Y8-F1
#
_cell.length_a   1.000
_cell.length_b   1.000
_cell.length_c   1.000
_cell.angle_alpha   90.00
_cell.angle_beta   90.00
_cell.angle_gamma   90.00
#
_symmetry.space_group_name_H-M   'P 1'
#
loop_
_entity.id
_entity.type
_entity.pdbx_description
1 polymer ?
#
loop_
_entity_poly.entity_id
_entity_poly.type
_entity_poly.pdbx_seq_one_letter_code
_entity_poly.pdbx_strand_id
1 'polypeptide(L)'
;MQGHFVGASSGLAFLIRLQRRLQQDAGSVAETSVFTLGDAVLPEFDELAFSLPSREESESLIKTYFELASPTYRFLHRPTVELWIREVYEQGGISGRNSRSKYAVVLTVFAQAIRYTGEKSNTADAHTGVAYFQAAERQLYRETESASLTSIQALLGCCFYVLTRSRLNHCWTLFGTTARLIQALGLHRKKTKFDSGTGDADLIESECRKRLFWCAFNLDKYLSAIFGRPCAFNDDDVDQDMPALVEDEALTSDTMSVAKQNNMNVMLGPVNHQRLGRILSTILRRLYGIKPLDRATKFKIIGEIGVEAEAWRDQLPAFLDPDKVDSRLLKPLFQRQSNLLTLAFGHARILLYRPCLFGEYPHREAAEETKANIRRCLDAAMSIVDTVDRMVEARQFYADSWFSHYQAFCAVVVLYTYTIRSRAEDASAWAVYFRAAERCQGQIVAVDGFDTLAQRFFVIMEEFRLEVVRLLQRAAQAELLGGTPLATGAVADEQQAPPRSESVMPGPEAASWLWEPSQVDPMGFLDLQNWEQLDLLMTVKEQIIESVEPLHVGQFMFCRVTTNHGIVGYGEAGIWGHIEAAATCIKRFAEYLIGKRAFDIEHHWNVMHRFSYFQGLAINAAISSIDIALWDVKGKALGVPIYELLGGACRTKARVYGHIYESTIEKVLEECKRKMDLGFTAFGHINPFLDEGVDQVYFKTHVRKMQDAIDNVKRMREVVGDKVDLLVELHRRLTPAEAVTFCEGIKETHPMLVEDPIRPENADAMARVAHRIPVPIGTGERFCTIYEFQALLARDAVEYARVDVAVCGGITGAKKVAAMAEAHHVQIVPHNPLSPIGLAACLQVAAAIPNFAIQEYATGFEAGVFESRSEHLGSDIVDYVPIPKEGFVDIPTGPGLGVNLVPKAQSIRPPLVQPIKMCPHKDGFIVDQ
;
A
#
# COMPACT_ATOMS: atom_id res chain seq x y z
N MET A 1 4.85 -1.42 -3.09
CA MET A 1 5.64 -0.25 -2.64
C MET A 1 5.54 -0.12 -1.11
N GLN A 2 6.09 -1.07 -0.35
CA GLN A 2 6.22 -0.89 1.11
C GLN A 2 7.24 0.24 1.38
N GLY A 3 6.94 1.15 2.31
CA GLY A 3 7.88 2.15 2.81
C GLY A 3 7.98 3.52 2.09
N HIS A 4 7.21 3.80 1.03
CA HIS A 4 7.34 5.07 0.29
C HIS A 4 6.05 5.86 0.14
N PHE A 5 6.14 7.16 0.43
CA PHE A 5 5.08 8.13 0.19
C PHE A 5 4.88 8.38 -1.31
N VAL A 6 3.62 8.24 -1.76
CA VAL A 6 3.16 8.61 -3.10
C VAL A 6 2.03 9.62 -2.96
N GLY A 7 2.29 10.89 -3.29
CA GLY A 7 1.33 11.97 -3.04
C GLY A 7 0.27 12.15 -4.13
N ALA A 8 -0.66 13.08 -3.89
CA ALA A 8 -1.87 13.27 -4.70
C ALA A 8 -1.61 13.70 -6.15
N SER A 9 -0.45 14.32 -6.45
CA SER A 9 -0.05 14.65 -7.81
C SER A 9 0.41 13.44 -8.63
N SER A 10 0.70 12.30 -8.00
CA SER A 10 1.15 11.09 -8.69
C SER A 10 0.07 10.44 -9.55
N GLY A 11 0.43 10.17 -10.81
CA GLY A 11 -0.31 9.23 -11.67
C GLY A 11 -0.32 7.80 -11.10
N LEU A 12 0.75 7.37 -10.41
CA LEU A 12 0.82 6.06 -9.74
C LEU A 12 -0.07 5.99 -8.49
N ALA A 13 -0.17 7.06 -7.70
CA ALA A 13 -1.16 7.09 -6.61
C ALA A 13 -2.58 7.00 -7.19
N PHE A 14 -2.82 7.59 -8.36
CA PHE A 14 -4.07 7.44 -9.09
C PHE A 14 -4.33 5.99 -9.52
N LEU A 15 -3.31 5.26 -9.97
CA LEU A 15 -3.40 3.84 -10.31
C LEU A 15 -3.57 2.95 -9.10
N ILE A 16 -2.85 3.19 -8.01
CA ILE A 16 -3.02 2.46 -6.74
C ILE A 16 -4.43 2.70 -6.21
N ARG A 17 -4.96 3.93 -6.31
CA ARG A 17 -6.37 4.22 -6.00
C ARG A 17 -7.34 3.43 -6.87
N LEU A 18 -7.03 3.18 -8.14
CA LEU A 18 -7.90 2.39 -9.02
C LEU A 18 -7.69 0.87 -8.91
N GLN A 19 -6.46 0.36 -8.79
CA GLN A 19 -6.16 -1.06 -8.54
C GLN A 19 -6.75 -1.52 -7.20
N ARG A 20 -6.71 -0.66 -6.17
CA ARG A 20 -7.45 -0.90 -4.91
C ARG A 20 -8.97 -0.84 -5.11
N ARG A 21 -9.49 -0.08 -6.09
CA ARG A 21 -10.92 -0.07 -6.49
C ARG A 21 -11.33 -1.30 -7.32
N LEU A 22 -10.40 -1.90 -8.06
CA LEU A 22 -10.63 -3.04 -8.95
C LEU A 22 -10.27 -4.39 -8.29
N GLN A 23 -9.84 -4.39 -7.02
CA GLN A 23 -9.52 -5.56 -6.21
C GLN A 23 -8.66 -6.60 -6.94
N GLN A 24 -7.50 -6.17 -7.42
CA GLN A 24 -6.49 -7.10 -7.90
C GLN A 24 -5.31 -7.18 -6.93
N ASP A 25 -5.00 -8.40 -6.54
CA ASP A 25 -3.76 -8.76 -5.86
C ASP A 25 -2.59 -8.59 -6.82
N ALA A 26 -1.70 -7.65 -6.52
CA ALA A 26 -0.40 -7.61 -7.16
C ALA A 26 0.49 -8.71 -6.55
N GLY A 27 0.80 -9.72 -7.36
CA GLY A 27 1.68 -10.84 -7.00
C GLY A 27 3.08 -10.42 -6.53
N SER A 28 3.77 -11.40 -5.95
CA SER A 28 5.01 -11.26 -5.19
C SER A 28 6.07 -10.36 -5.87
N VAL A 29 6.56 -9.38 -5.10
CA VAL A 29 7.70 -8.55 -5.51
C VAL A 29 8.96 -9.27 -5.05
N ALA A 30 9.79 -9.69 -6.01
CA ALA A 30 11.10 -10.29 -5.75
C ALA A 30 12.02 -9.36 -4.95
N GLU A 31 12.90 -9.95 -4.14
CA GLU A 31 13.93 -9.27 -3.35
C GLU A 31 14.76 -8.35 -4.24
N THR A 32 14.58 -7.04 -4.08
CA THR A 32 15.35 -6.00 -4.78
C THR A 32 15.91 -5.02 -3.77
N SER A 33 17.05 -4.40 -4.08
CA SER A 33 17.68 -3.40 -3.22
C SER A 33 16.70 -2.31 -2.79
N VAL A 34 16.81 -1.87 -1.53
CA VAL A 34 15.98 -0.79 -0.96
C VAL A 34 16.13 0.54 -1.72
N PHE A 35 17.14 0.68 -2.57
CA PHE A 35 17.35 1.87 -3.41
C PHE A 35 16.76 1.74 -4.83
N THR A 36 16.36 0.55 -5.25
CA THR A 36 15.80 0.26 -6.59
C THR A 36 14.35 -0.26 -6.56
N LEU A 37 13.88 -0.84 -5.45
CA LEU A 37 12.45 -1.10 -5.13
C LEU A 37 11.58 -1.55 -6.32
N GLY A 38 11.82 -2.75 -6.82
CA GLY A 38 11.07 -3.32 -7.94
C GLY A 38 11.43 -2.76 -9.32
N ASP A 39 12.41 -1.85 -9.43
CA ASP A 39 13.10 -1.64 -10.70
C ASP A 39 13.82 -2.94 -11.10
N ALA A 40 13.74 -3.33 -12.38
CA ALA A 40 14.41 -4.53 -12.90
C ALA A 40 15.90 -4.52 -12.53
N VAL A 41 16.62 -5.65 -12.49
CA VAL A 41 18.07 -5.65 -12.22
C VAL A 41 18.83 -5.25 -13.49
N LEU A 42 19.87 -4.39 -13.40
CA LEU A 42 20.72 -4.14 -14.58
C LEU A 42 21.61 -5.37 -14.78
N PRO A 43 21.90 -5.80 -16.03
CA PRO A 43 22.93 -6.79 -16.30
C PRO A 43 24.25 -6.43 -15.59
N GLU A 44 25.03 -7.43 -15.19
CA GLU A 44 26.38 -7.17 -14.63
C GLU A 44 27.28 -6.53 -15.69
N PHE A 45 28.12 -5.59 -15.27
CA PHE A 45 29.04 -4.92 -16.18
C PHE A 45 30.27 -5.80 -16.46
N ASP A 46 30.35 -6.35 -17.67
CA ASP A 46 31.54 -7.06 -18.14
C ASP A 46 32.57 -6.08 -18.74
N GLU A 47 33.62 -5.79 -17.97
CA GLU A 47 34.72 -4.91 -18.37
C GLU A 47 35.55 -5.49 -19.54
N LEU A 48 35.61 -6.81 -19.70
CA LEU A 48 36.36 -7.46 -20.77
C LEU A 48 35.61 -7.40 -22.11
N ALA A 49 34.28 -7.35 -22.07
CA ALA A 49 33.42 -7.23 -23.25
C ALA A 49 33.14 -5.77 -23.67
N PHE A 50 33.48 -4.79 -22.83
CA PHE A 50 33.22 -3.38 -23.11
C PHE A 50 34.08 -2.84 -24.27
N SER A 51 33.42 -2.29 -25.30
CA SER A 51 34.09 -1.60 -26.40
C SER A 51 33.39 -0.29 -26.77
N LEU A 52 34.18 0.69 -27.20
CA LEU A 52 33.66 1.94 -27.76
C LEU A 52 33.15 1.68 -29.19
N PRO A 53 32.14 2.44 -29.65
CA PRO A 53 31.69 2.34 -31.04
C PRO A 53 32.82 2.75 -32.00
N SER A 54 32.69 2.47 -33.29
CA SER A 54 33.61 3.01 -34.29
C SER A 54 33.49 4.54 -34.36
N ARG A 55 34.51 5.21 -34.93
CA ARG A 55 34.52 6.67 -35.09
C ARG A 55 33.28 7.16 -35.85
N GLU A 56 32.92 6.48 -36.94
CA GLU A 56 31.74 6.80 -37.76
C GLU A 56 30.42 6.62 -36.99
N GLU A 57 30.28 5.51 -36.26
CA GLU A 57 29.12 5.29 -35.38
C GLU A 57 29.05 6.37 -34.28
N SER A 58 30.17 6.78 -33.69
CA SER A 58 30.20 7.81 -32.65
C SER A 58 29.68 9.17 -33.16
N GLU A 59 30.02 9.55 -34.38
CA GLU A 59 29.55 10.80 -35.00
C GLU A 59 28.03 10.76 -35.25
N SER A 60 27.52 9.60 -35.69
CA SER A 60 26.08 9.36 -35.84
C SER A 60 25.33 9.41 -34.50
N LEU A 61 25.91 8.84 -33.44
CA LEU A 61 25.33 8.86 -32.09
C LEU A 61 25.27 10.27 -31.51
N ILE A 62 26.30 11.11 -31.69
CA ILE A 62 26.28 12.52 -31.25
C ILE A 62 25.14 13.27 -31.92
N LYS A 63 25.03 13.14 -33.25
CA LYS A 63 23.96 13.79 -34.01
C LYS A 63 22.59 13.35 -33.50
N THR A 64 22.41 12.04 -33.32
CA THR A 64 21.19 11.42 -32.80
C THR A 64 20.85 11.93 -31.38
N TYR A 65 21.84 12.08 -30.50
CA TYR A 65 21.64 12.62 -29.16
C TYR A 65 21.06 14.04 -29.21
N PHE A 66 21.71 14.95 -29.93
CA PHE A 66 21.30 16.35 -29.98
C PHE A 66 20.04 16.61 -30.80
N GLU A 67 19.74 15.78 -31.80
CA GLU A 67 18.57 15.96 -32.67
C GLU A 67 17.32 15.24 -32.13
N LEU A 68 17.48 14.05 -31.53
CA LEU A 68 16.36 13.16 -31.19
C LEU A 68 16.22 12.86 -29.69
N ALA A 69 17.32 12.54 -29.00
CA ALA A 69 17.27 12.11 -27.60
C ALA A 69 17.09 13.29 -26.62
N SER A 70 17.74 14.42 -26.88
CA SER A 70 17.72 15.61 -26.01
C SER A 70 17.29 16.90 -26.73
N PRO A 71 16.11 16.94 -27.37
CA PRO A 71 15.63 18.10 -28.12
C PRO A 71 15.27 19.28 -27.20
N THR A 72 14.78 19.03 -25.98
CA THR A 72 14.41 20.08 -25.00
C THR A 72 15.29 20.10 -23.74
N TYR A 73 16.08 19.06 -23.49
CA TYR A 73 16.96 18.95 -22.31
C TYR A 73 18.42 19.25 -22.67
N ARG A 74 18.66 20.36 -23.40
CA ARG A 74 19.98 20.72 -23.95
C ARG A 74 20.92 21.32 -22.90
N PHE A 75 21.40 20.51 -21.95
CA PHE A 75 22.37 20.94 -20.92
C PHE A 75 23.84 20.77 -21.32
N LEU A 76 24.12 20.22 -22.51
CA LEU A 76 25.45 20.06 -23.08
C LEU A 76 25.66 21.03 -24.25
N HIS A 77 26.92 21.40 -24.47
CA HIS A 77 27.36 22.17 -25.63
C HIS A 77 27.95 21.23 -26.68
N ARG A 78 27.34 21.15 -27.85
CA ARG A 78 27.68 20.15 -28.89
C ARG A 78 29.16 20.19 -29.32
N PRO A 79 29.75 21.32 -29.72
CA PRO A 79 31.17 21.38 -30.13
C PRO A 79 32.14 20.90 -29.04
N THR A 80 31.82 21.14 -27.77
CA THR A 80 32.65 20.69 -26.64
C THR A 80 32.63 19.16 -26.51
N VAL A 81 31.46 18.53 -26.64
CA VAL A 81 31.34 17.07 -26.59
C VAL A 81 32.01 16.42 -27.81
N GLU A 82 31.87 17.00 -29.00
CA GLU A 82 32.56 16.54 -30.22
C GLU A 82 34.08 16.63 -30.11
N LEU A 83 34.60 17.64 -29.41
CA LEU A 83 36.03 17.76 -29.11
C LEU A 83 36.49 16.64 -28.17
N TRP A 84 35.76 16.38 -27.08
CA TRP A 84 36.08 15.28 -26.16
C TRP A 84 36.05 13.90 -26.83
N ILE A 85 35.10 13.68 -27.74
CA ILE A 85 35.03 12.42 -28.50
C ILE A 85 36.24 12.28 -29.42
N ARG A 86 36.64 13.34 -30.12
CA ARG A 86 37.87 13.32 -30.93
C ARG A 86 39.10 12.98 -30.09
N GLU A 87 39.26 13.57 -28.91
CA GLU A 87 40.35 13.23 -27.99
C GLU A 87 40.35 11.75 -27.59
N VAL A 88 39.18 11.17 -27.27
CA VAL A 88 39.05 9.74 -26.94
C VAL A 88 39.59 8.86 -28.07
N TYR A 89 39.24 9.14 -29.32
CA TYR A 89 39.67 8.32 -30.48
C TYR A 89 41.10 8.59 -30.93
N GLU A 90 41.59 9.83 -30.79
CA GLU A 90 42.92 10.22 -31.27
C GLU A 90 44.03 9.95 -30.24
N GLN A 91 43.71 10.05 -28.94
CA GLN A 91 44.69 9.97 -27.84
C GLN A 91 44.46 8.76 -26.92
N GLY A 92 43.40 7.97 -27.12
CA GLY A 92 43.05 6.83 -26.28
C GLY A 92 42.41 7.20 -24.94
N GLY A 93 42.03 8.46 -24.75
CA GLY A 93 41.41 8.98 -23.53
C GLY A 93 41.37 10.51 -23.50
N ILE A 94 40.73 11.07 -22.47
CA ILE A 94 40.65 12.52 -22.26
C ILE A 94 41.68 12.94 -21.21
N SER A 95 42.46 13.99 -21.49
CA SER A 95 43.48 14.49 -20.58
C SER A 95 43.05 15.78 -19.86
N GLY A 96 43.78 16.15 -18.79
CA GLY A 96 43.53 17.35 -18.00
C GLY A 96 42.50 17.20 -16.87
N ARG A 97 42.10 18.33 -16.26
CA ARG A 97 41.14 18.37 -15.13
C ARG A 97 39.79 17.77 -15.52
N ASN A 98 39.14 17.12 -14.57
CA ASN A 98 37.84 16.47 -14.73
C ASN A 98 37.80 15.43 -15.88
N SER A 99 38.93 14.80 -16.22
CA SER A 99 39.03 13.85 -17.35
C SER A 99 38.01 12.71 -17.25
N ARG A 100 37.81 12.16 -16.04
CA ARG A 100 36.82 11.12 -15.77
C ARG A 100 35.39 11.59 -16.03
N SER A 101 35.02 12.77 -15.55
CA SER A 101 33.68 13.33 -15.73
C SER A 101 33.40 13.68 -17.18
N LYS A 102 34.39 14.23 -17.90
CA LYS A 102 34.30 14.48 -19.35
C LYS A 102 34.04 13.17 -20.10
N TYR A 103 34.77 12.11 -19.75
CA TYR A 103 34.58 10.80 -20.36
C TYR A 103 33.23 10.18 -20.00
N ALA A 104 32.77 10.36 -18.76
CA ALA A 104 31.42 9.98 -18.35
C ALA A 104 30.34 10.70 -19.16
N VAL A 105 30.49 12.00 -19.45
CA VAL A 105 29.55 12.72 -20.34
C VAL A 105 29.49 12.05 -21.72
N VAL A 106 30.63 11.77 -22.34
CA VAL A 106 30.70 11.08 -23.65
C VAL A 106 29.95 9.74 -23.60
N LEU A 107 30.20 8.94 -22.57
CA LEU A 107 29.54 7.64 -22.40
C LEU A 107 28.02 7.78 -22.19
N THR A 108 27.56 8.77 -21.41
CA THR A 108 26.10 9.01 -21.24
C THR A 108 25.42 9.49 -22.52
N VAL A 109 26.14 10.18 -23.42
CA VAL A 109 25.65 10.57 -24.74
C VAL A 109 25.44 9.33 -25.62
N PHE A 110 26.41 8.42 -25.66
CA PHE A 110 26.28 7.15 -26.38
C PHE A 110 25.16 6.28 -25.82
N ALA A 111 25.09 6.15 -24.49
CA ALA A 111 24.06 5.38 -23.80
C ALA A 111 22.64 5.81 -24.19
N GLN A 112 22.41 7.13 -24.33
CA GLN A 112 21.10 7.69 -24.68
C GLN A 112 20.79 7.66 -26.18
N ALA A 113 21.82 7.77 -27.05
CA ALA A 113 21.63 7.86 -28.49
C ALA A 113 21.42 6.51 -29.18
N ILE A 114 22.07 5.45 -28.69
CA ILE A 114 22.20 4.18 -29.43
C ILE A 114 20.89 3.48 -29.76
N ARG A 115 19.83 3.73 -28.99
CA ARG A 115 18.50 3.12 -29.23
C ARG A 115 17.58 3.98 -30.11
N TYR A 116 18.02 5.16 -30.51
CA TYR A 116 17.32 6.01 -31.48
C TYR A 116 17.75 5.73 -32.93
N THR A 117 18.82 4.95 -33.17
CA THR A 117 19.36 4.68 -34.52
C THR A 117 18.65 3.53 -35.24
N GLY A 118 17.88 2.70 -34.54
CA GLY A 118 16.97 1.70 -35.14
C GLY A 118 17.63 0.48 -35.81
N GLU A 119 18.97 0.34 -35.76
CA GLU A 119 19.67 -0.80 -36.35
C GLU A 119 19.63 -2.04 -35.43
N LYS A 120 19.11 -3.15 -35.96
CA LYS A 120 19.16 -4.47 -35.32
C LYS A 120 20.52 -5.11 -35.61
N SER A 121 21.52 -4.88 -34.77
CA SER A 121 22.79 -5.63 -34.85
C SER A 121 22.74 -6.90 -34.00
N ASN A 122 23.47 -7.93 -34.44
CA ASN A 122 23.52 -9.26 -33.82
C ASN A 122 24.38 -9.34 -32.53
N THR A 123 24.93 -8.23 -32.03
CA THR A 123 25.68 -8.20 -30.76
C THR A 123 24.81 -7.68 -29.61
N ALA A 124 24.35 -8.60 -28.77
CA ALA A 124 23.27 -8.37 -27.80
C ALA A 124 23.55 -7.30 -26.72
N ASP A 125 24.80 -7.07 -26.31
CA ASP A 125 25.08 -6.20 -25.17
C ASP A 125 25.41 -4.74 -25.53
N ALA A 126 26.09 -4.49 -26.66
CA ALA A 126 26.48 -3.13 -27.07
C ALA A 126 25.26 -2.27 -27.44
N HIS A 127 24.17 -2.87 -27.92
CA HIS A 127 22.99 -2.16 -28.42
C HIS A 127 21.98 -1.73 -27.34
N THR A 128 22.23 -2.06 -26.06
CA THR A 128 21.29 -1.72 -24.98
C THR A 128 21.61 -0.37 -24.31
N GLY A 129 22.76 0.24 -24.60
CA GLY A 129 23.24 1.47 -23.94
C GLY A 129 23.69 1.27 -22.48
N VAL A 130 23.41 0.10 -21.89
CA VAL A 130 23.66 -0.21 -20.47
C VAL A 130 25.15 -0.22 -20.17
N ALA A 131 25.96 -0.80 -21.05
CA ALA A 131 27.40 -0.87 -20.88
C ALA A 131 28.04 0.53 -20.83
N TYR A 132 27.60 1.46 -21.68
CA TYR A 132 28.07 2.85 -21.64
C TYR A 132 27.63 3.58 -20.37
N PHE A 133 26.40 3.36 -19.91
CA PHE A 133 25.91 3.92 -18.65
C PHE A 133 26.72 3.42 -17.44
N GLN A 134 26.93 2.10 -17.32
CA GLN A 134 27.70 1.51 -16.22
C GLN A 134 29.18 1.96 -16.25
N ALA A 135 29.76 2.07 -17.44
CA ALA A 135 31.09 2.65 -17.61
C ALA A 135 31.14 4.12 -17.14
N ALA A 136 30.10 4.92 -17.43
CA ALA A 136 30.01 6.30 -16.97
C ALA A 136 29.90 6.41 -15.43
N GLU A 137 29.04 5.59 -14.80
CA GLU A 137 28.92 5.54 -13.33
C GLU A 137 30.24 5.17 -12.67
N ARG A 138 30.98 4.21 -13.24
CA ARG A 138 32.30 3.81 -12.72
C ARG A 138 33.34 4.93 -12.84
N GLN A 139 33.28 5.75 -13.88
CA GLN A 139 34.15 6.94 -13.99
C GLN A 139 33.82 7.97 -12.91
N LEU A 140 32.54 8.23 -12.67
CA LEU A 140 32.09 9.17 -11.63
C LEU A 140 32.43 8.67 -10.22
N TYR A 141 32.26 7.38 -9.95
CA TYR A 141 32.61 6.78 -8.65
C TYR A 141 34.11 6.85 -8.33
N ARG A 142 34.96 6.83 -9.36
CA ARG A 142 36.43 6.94 -9.24
C ARG A 142 36.94 8.38 -9.32
N GLU A 143 36.06 9.36 -9.37
CA GLU A 143 36.43 10.77 -9.40
C GLU A 143 36.99 11.20 -8.04
N THR A 144 38.21 11.74 -8.04
CA THR A 144 38.91 12.20 -6.82
C THR A 144 38.94 13.72 -6.69
N GLU A 145 38.57 14.44 -7.76
CA GLU A 145 38.48 15.90 -7.78
C GLU A 145 37.18 16.39 -7.13
N SER A 146 37.10 17.67 -6.77
CA SER A 146 35.86 18.27 -6.27
C SER A 146 34.78 18.28 -7.35
N ALA A 147 33.51 18.05 -6.96
CA ALA A 147 32.39 18.09 -7.89
C ALA A 147 32.42 19.33 -8.79
N SER A 148 32.39 19.12 -10.10
CA SER A 148 32.47 20.17 -11.12
C SER A 148 31.16 20.30 -11.90
N LEU A 149 31.03 21.34 -12.73
CA LEU A 149 29.92 21.46 -13.68
C LEU A 149 29.79 20.19 -14.53
N THR A 150 30.92 19.65 -14.99
CA THR A 150 30.97 18.47 -15.85
C THR A 150 30.58 17.19 -15.11
N SER A 151 30.96 17.04 -13.84
CA SER A 151 30.53 15.92 -12.99
C SER A 151 29.02 15.90 -12.83
N ILE A 152 28.40 17.08 -12.64
CA ILE A 152 26.94 17.21 -12.56
C ILE A 152 26.26 16.99 -13.92
N GLN A 153 26.86 17.45 -15.03
CA GLN A 153 26.36 17.15 -16.39
C GLN A 153 26.30 15.64 -16.64
N ALA A 154 27.34 14.89 -16.25
CA ALA A 154 27.36 13.43 -16.35
C ALA A 154 26.30 12.77 -15.45
N LEU A 155 26.17 13.20 -14.19
CA LEU A 155 25.15 12.69 -13.27
C LEU A 155 23.72 12.94 -13.78
N LEU A 156 23.45 14.13 -14.34
CA LEU A 156 22.16 14.42 -14.95
C LEU A 156 21.92 13.59 -16.21
N GLY A 157 22.96 13.34 -17.02
CA GLY A 157 22.92 12.39 -18.13
C GLY A 157 22.56 10.97 -17.67
N CYS A 158 23.15 10.50 -16.58
CA CYS A 158 22.81 9.23 -15.94
C CYS A 158 21.33 9.21 -15.48
N CYS A 159 20.83 10.29 -14.88
CA CYS A 159 19.42 10.42 -14.50
C CYS A 159 18.48 10.23 -15.70
N PHE A 160 18.76 10.88 -16.82
CA PHE A 160 17.94 10.73 -18.03
C PHE A 160 18.02 9.32 -18.63
N TYR A 161 19.19 8.69 -18.61
CA TYR A 161 19.34 7.32 -19.07
C TYR A 161 18.52 6.33 -18.24
N VAL A 162 18.58 6.38 -16.90
CA VAL A 162 17.84 5.43 -16.07
C VAL A 162 16.30 5.59 -16.21
N LEU A 163 15.82 6.78 -16.58
CA LEU A 163 14.41 7.01 -16.92
C LEU A 163 13.98 6.27 -18.19
N THR A 164 14.84 6.21 -19.22
CA THR A 164 14.53 5.45 -20.44
C THR A 164 14.43 3.95 -20.15
N ARG A 165 15.13 3.47 -19.11
CA ARG A 165 15.10 2.08 -18.64
C ARG A 165 14.03 1.80 -17.59
N SER A 166 13.07 2.71 -17.40
CA SER A 166 11.95 2.55 -16.45
C SER A 166 12.35 2.47 -14.98
N ARG A 167 13.56 2.94 -14.65
CA ARG A 167 14.10 2.89 -13.29
C ARG A 167 13.82 4.18 -12.56
N LEU A 168 12.53 4.46 -12.37
CA LEU A 168 12.08 5.73 -11.81
C LEU A 168 12.60 5.92 -10.37
N ASN A 169 12.68 4.84 -9.59
CA ASN A 169 13.18 4.91 -8.20
C ASN A 169 14.68 5.13 -8.16
N HIS A 170 15.43 4.44 -9.02
CA HIS A 170 16.87 4.72 -9.18
C HIS A 170 17.10 6.18 -9.60
N CYS A 171 16.32 6.69 -10.57
CA CYS A 171 16.40 8.09 -11.00
C CYS A 171 16.15 9.05 -9.85
N TRP A 172 15.11 8.83 -9.03
CA TRP A 172 14.79 9.69 -7.88
C TRP A 172 15.96 9.81 -6.91
N THR A 173 16.58 8.69 -6.56
CA THR A 173 17.72 8.65 -5.63
C THR A 173 18.94 9.35 -6.22
N LEU A 174 19.30 9.02 -7.46
CA LEU A 174 20.44 9.63 -8.16
C LEU A 174 20.24 11.14 -8.36
N PHE A 175 19.02 11.55 -8.72
CA PHE A 175 18.65 12.95 -8.87
C PHE A 175 18.71 13.70 -7.54
N GLY A 176 18.35 13.06 -6.41
CA GLY A 176 18.51 13.64 -5.08
C GLY A 176 19.95 14.09 -4.81
N THR A 177 20.93 13.23 -5.10
CA THR A 177 22.36 13.59 -5.01
C THR A 177 22.73 14.68 -6.00
N THR A 178 22.27 14.57 -7.25
CA THR A 178 22.52 15.55 -8.32
C THR A 178 22.02 16.95 -7.94
N ALA A 179 20.79 17.05 -7.41
CA ALA A 179 20.18 18.30 -6.99
C ALA A 179 20.94 18.96 -5.83
N ARG A 180 21.46 18.17 -4.89
CA ARG A 180 22.30 18.68 -3.79
C ARG A 180 23.63 19.23 -4.29
N LEU A 181 24.25 18.61 -5.29
CA LEU A 181 25.46 19.14 -5.92
C LEU A 181 25.19 20.42 -6.72
N ILE A 182 24.04 20.51 -7.41
CA ILE A 182 23.57 21.74 -8.09
C ILE A 182 23.41 22.89 -7.09
N GLN A 183 22.83 22.61 -5.92
CA GLN A 183 22.71 23.59 -4.83
C GLN A 183 24.08 23.98 -4.28
N ALA A 184 24.96 23.02 -4.02
CA ALA A 184 26.30 23.25 -3.48
C ALA A 184 27.19 24.09 -4.41
N LEU A 185 27.11 23.90 -5.73
CA LEU A 185 27.83 24.72 -6.72
C LEU A 185 27.13 26.05 -7.06
N GLY A 186 26.00 26.34 -6.42
CA GLY A 186 25.24 27.58 -6.62
C GLY A 186 24.69 27.72 -8.04
N LEU A 187 24.40 26.63 -8.76
CA LEU A 187 23.93 26.72 -10.16
C LEU A 187 22.52 27.30 -10.29
N HIS A 188 21.74 27.23 -9.21
CA HIS A 188 20.42 27.83 -9.08
C HIS A 188 20.45 29.35 -8.85
N ARG A 189 21.66 29.92 -8.64
CA ARG A 189 21.87 31.34 -8.37
C ARG A 189 22.46 32.08 -9.56
N LYS A 190 22.04 33.32 -9.78
CA LYS A 190 22.68 34.25 -10.69
C LYS A 190 24.06 34.63 -10.14
N LYS A 191 25.13 34.40 -10.92
CA LYS A 191 26.49 34.83 -10.54
C LYS A 191 26.58 36.36 -10.55
N THR A 192 27.18 36.95 -9.52
CA THR A 192 27.48 38.38 -9.49
C THR A 192 28.92 38.64 -9.94
N LYS A 193 29.23 39.85 -10.43
CA LYS A 193 30.60 40.24 -10.85
C LYS A 193 31.66 40.08 -9.73
N PHE A 194 31.26 39.98 -8.47
CA PHE A 194 32.15 39.78 -7.33
C PHE A 194 32.61 38.31 -7.16
N ASP A 195 31.94 37.34 -7.78
CA ASP A 195 32.26 35.91 -7.64
C ASP A 195 33.35 35.42 -8.60
N SER A 196 33.69 36.20 -9.64
CA SER A 196 34.70 35.87 -10.65
C SER A 196 36.04 36.53 -10.32
N GLY A 197 36.80 35.96 -9.38
CA GLY A 197 38.15 36.43 -9.03
C GLY A 197 39.21 36.35 -10.15
N THR A 198 38.83 36.00 -11.38
CA THR A 198 39.72 35.88 -12.55
C THR A 198 39.05 36.48 -13.78
N GLY A 199 39.74 37.40 -14.44
CA GLY A 199 39.21 38.35 -15.41
C GLY A 199 38.97 37.89 -16.84
N ASP A 200 38.44 36.68 -17.07
CA ASP A 200 37.72 36.35 -18.31
C ASP A 200 36.73 35.22 -17.99
N ALA A 201 35.44 35.45 -18.26
CA ALA A 201 34.38 34.48 -17.97
C ALA A 201 34.14 33.63 -19.23
N ASP A 202 34.52 32.35 -19.19
CA ASP A 202 34.19 31.39 -20.25
C ASP A 202 32.67 31.36 -20.48
N LEU A 203 32.25 31.89 -21.64
CA LEU A 203 30.84 32.02 -22.01
C LEU A 203 30.19 30.65 -22.23
N ILE A 204 30.94 29.63 -22.65
CA ILE A 204 30.43 28.25 -22.78
C ILE A 204 30.09 27.72 -21.39
N GLU A 205 30.99 27.87 -20.42
CA GLU A 205 30.74 27.44 -19.05
C GLU A 205 29.55 28.18 -18.45
N SER A 206 29.50 29.51 -18.62
CA SER A 206 28.42 30.37 -18.14
C SER A 206 27.05 29.91 -18.64
N GLU A 207 26.91 29.66 -19.94
CA GLU A 207 25.65 29.18 -20.52
C GLU A 207 25.35 27.73 -20.15
N CYS A 208 26.34 26.84 -20.10
CA CYS A 208 26.14 25.45 -19.67
C CYS A 208 25.63 25.37 -18.23
N ARG A 209 26.06 26.25 -17.32
CA ARG A 209 25.52 26.33 -15.95
C ARG A 209 24.02 26.63 -15.93
N LYS A 210 23.57 27.62 -16.73
CA LYS A 210 22.16 27.97 -16.85
C LYS A 210 21.36 26.81 -17.45
N ARG A 211 21.84 26.28 -18.58
CA ARG A 211 21.19 25.17 -19.29
C ARG A 211 21.04 23.94 -18.41
N LEU A 212 22.09 23.57 -17.67
CA LEU A 212 22.09 22.45 -16.74
C LEU A 212 21.08 22.64 -15.61
N PHE A 213 21.12 23.79 -14.94
CA PHE A 213 20.19 24.08 -13.85
C PHE A 213 18.73 23.98 -14.31
N TRP A 214 18.38 24.62 -15.43
CA TRP A 214 17.00 24.63 -15.90
C TRP A 214 16.53 23.28 -16.46
N CYS A 215 17.42 22.46 -17.02
CA CYS A 215 17.09 21.06 -17.36
C CYS A 215 16.81 20.23 -16.11
N ALA A 216 17.65 20.37 -15.07
CA ALA A 216 17.45 19.71 -13.79
C ALA A 216 16.17 20.21 -13.08
N PHE A 217 15.87 21.51 -13.14
CA PHE A 217 14.64 22.09 -12.61
C PHE A 217 13.42 21.43 -13.23
N ASN A 218 13.37 21.30 -14.56
CA ASN A 218 12.28 20.61 -15.22
C ASN A 218 12.17 19.15 -14.79
N LEU A 219 13.30 18.43 -14.73
CA LEU A 219 13.31 17.03 -14.29
C LEU A 219 12.76 16.87 -12.86
N ASP A 220 13.15 17.76 -11.94
CA ASP A 220 12.62 17.81 -10.57
C ASP A 220 11.09 17.91 -10.55
N LYS A 221 10.51 18.80 -11.36
CA LYS A 221 9.04 18.98 -11.41
C LYS A 221 8.34 17.75 -11.98
N TYR A 222 8.90 17.10 -13.00
CA TYR A 222 8.32 15.87 -13.53
C TYR A 222 8.46 14.70 -12.57
N LEU A 223 9.61 14.50 -11.93
CA LEU A 223 9.78 13.48 -10.90
C LEU A 223 8.82 13.69 -9.72
N SER A 224 8.66 14.95 -9.29
CA SER A 224 7.70 15.34 -8.26
C SER A 224 6.25 15.05 -8.68
N ALA A 225 5.89 15.32 -9.94
CA ALA A 225 4.58 14.99 -10.49
C ALA A 225 4.37 13.47 -10.60
N ILE A 226 5.38 12.70 -11.03
CA ILE A 226 5.34 11.24 -11.16
C ILE A 226 5.11 10.58 -9.80
N PHE A 227 5.87 10.96 -8.79
CA PHE A 227 5.83 10.34 -7.46
C PHE A 227 4.88 11.00 -6.48
N GLY A 228 4.39 12.20 -6.79
CA GLY A 228 3.66 13.02 -5.84
C GLY A 228 4.50 13.46 -4.64
N ARG A 229 5.82 13.58 -4.83
CA ARG A 229 6.76 13.98 -3.78
C ARG A 229 7.08 15.48 -3.88
N PRO A 230 7.55 16.12 -2.79
CA PRO A 230 7.98 17.51 -2.84
C PRO A 230 9.15 17.73 -3.83
N CYS A 231 9.16 18.89 -4.47
CA CYS A 231 10.25 19.32 -5.34
C CYS A 231 11.55 19.56 -4.53
N ALA A 232 12.69 19.19 -5.11
CA ALA A 232 14.01 19.46 -4.56
C ALA A 232 14.39 20.95 -4.66
N PHE A 233 13.94 21.64 -5.70
CA PHE A 233 14.13 23.08 -5.88
C PHE A 233 12.86 23.85 -5.52
N ASN A 234 12.96 24.72 -4.52
CA ASN A 234 11.93 25.71 -4.23
C ASN A 234 12.13 26.92 -5.14
N ASP A 235 11.05 27.37 -5.80
CA ASP A 235 11.08 28.49 -6.74
C ASP A 235 11.54 29.79 -6.07
N ASP A 236 11.28 29.96 -4.77
CA ASP A 236 11.66 31.16 -4.02
C ASP A 236 13.19 31.26 -3.78
N ASP A 237 13.92 30.15 -3.94
CA ASP A 237 15.38 30.09 -3.78
C ASP A 237 16.13 30.30 -5.11
N VAL A 238 15.41 30.40 -6.24
CA VAL A 238 15.96 30.40 -7.60
C VAL A 238 15.92 31.80 -8.21
N ASP A 239 17.09 32.37 -8.50
CA ASP A 239 17.24 33.64 -9.23
C ASP A 239 18.06 33.52 -10.54
N GLN A 240 18.39 32.30 -10.97
CA GLN A 240 19.15 32.04 -12.20
C GLN A 240 18.48 32.60 -13.47
N ASP A 241 19.26 33.20 -14.36
CA ASP A 241 18.78 33.70 -15.64
C ASP A 241 18.38 32.54 -16.58
N MET A 242 17.42 32.78 -17.48
CA MET A 242 17.10 31.82 -18.55
C MET A 242 18.29 31.66 -19.51
N PRO A 243 18.49 30.48 -20.13
CA PRO A 243 19.52 30.28 -21.13
C PRO A 243 19.38 31.25 -22.31
N ALA A 244 20.50 31.70 -22.87
CA ALA A 244 20.52 32.56 -24.03
C ALA A 244 20.04 31.80 -25.29
N LEU A 245 19.37 32.52 -26.20
CA LEU A 245 18.95 32.00 -27.50
C LEU A 245 20.15 32.03 -28.47
N VAL A 246 21.08 31.10 -28.31
CA VAL A 246 22.30 30.99 -29.12
C VAL A 246 22.43 29.58 -29.69
N GLU A 247 22.80 29.50 -30.97
CA GLU A 247 23.18 28.24 -31.63
C GLU A 247 24.50 27.73 -31.04
N ASP A 248 24.66 26.42 -30.89
CA ASP A 248 25.88 25.86 -30.28
C ASP A 248 27.13 26.22 -31.11
N GLU A 249 27.04 26.26 -32.44
CA GLU A 249 28.15 26.64 -33.32
C GLU A 249 28.53 28.13 -33.22
N ALA A 250 27.63 28.96 -32.67
CA ALA A 250 27.82 30.40 -32.48
C ALA A 250 28.17 30.79 -31.04
N LEU A 251 28.44 29.80 -30.18
CA LEU A 251 28.88 29.96 -28.80
C LEU A 251 30.35 29.50 -28.66
N THR A 252 31.24 30.45 -28.39
CA THR A 252 32.66 30.20 -28.12
C THR A 252 33.00 30.68 -26.70
N SER A 253 34.20 30.40 -26.18
CA SER A 253 34.61 30.86 -24.85
C SER A 253 34.56 32.39 -24.71
N ASP A 254 34.78 33.12 -25.81
CA ASP A 254 34.99 34.56 -25.81
C ASP A 254 33.86 35.34 -26.52
N THR A 255 33.12 34.69 -27.41
CA THR A 255 32.07 35.32 -28.22
C THR A 255 30.75 34.54 -28.21
N MET A 256 29.64 35.27 -28.17
CA MET A 256 28.27 34.71 -28.20
C MET A 256 27.36 35.58 -29.07
N SER A 257 26.73 34.99 -30.09
CA SER A 257 25.75 35.66 -30.96
C SER A 257 24.31 35.30 -30.59
N VAL A 258 23.62 36.18 -29.88
CA VAL A 258 22.24 35.93 -29.41
C VAL A 258 21.23 36.25 -30.51
N ALA A 259 20.41 35.26 -30.88
CA ALA A 259 19.35 35.42 -31.87
C ALA A 259 18.19 36.27 -31.33
N LYS A 260 17.49 36.98 -32.23
CA LYS A 260 16.21 37.64 -31.92
C LYS A 260 15.13 36.56 -31.70
N GLN A 261 14.19 36.81 -30.78
CA GLN A 261 13.14 35.86 -30.36
C GLN A 261 12.29 35.25 -31.50
N ASN A 262 12.22 35.89 -32.67
CA ASN A 262 11.38 35.46 -33.78
C ASN A 262 12.10 34.59 -34.84
N ASN A 263 13.42 34.38 -34.71
CA ASN A 263 14.16 33.49 -35.61
C ASN A 263 14.07 32.04 -35.10
N MET A 264 13.99 31.06 -36.01
CA MET A 264 14.13 29.65 -35.64
C MET A 264 15.48 29.44 -34.96
N ASN A 265 15.46 28.94 -33.72
CA ASN A 265 16.65 28.72 -32.90
C ASN A 265 16.49 27.48 -32.04
N VAL A 266 17.54 26.67 -31.91
CA VAL A 266 17.49 25.38 -31.21
C VAL A 266 17.21 25.49 -29.71
N MET A 267 17.47 26.63 -29.08
CA MET A 267 17.23 26.86 -27.65
C MET A 267 15.81 27.35 -27.34
N LEU A 268 15.00 27.72 -28.34
CA LEU A 268 13.60 28.12 -28.13
C LEU A 268 12.76 26.99 -27.53
N GLY A 269 12.97 25.75 -27.96
CA GLY A 269 12.32 24.57 -27.39
C GLY A 269 12.61 24.42 -25.89
N PRO A 270 13.89 24.26 -25.49
CA PRO A 270 14.32 24.22 -24.09
C PRO A 270 13.77 25.38 -23.24
N VAL A 271 13.94 26.63 -23.67
CA VAL A 271 13.52 27.81 -22.89
C VAL A 271 12.01 27.84 -22.67
N ASN A 272 11.20 27.50 -23.68
CA ASN A 272 9.76 27.44 -23.51
C ASN A 272 9.32 26.25 -22.64
N HIS A 273 10.02 25.11 -22.70
CA HIS A 273 9.79 24.00 -21.79
C HIS A 273 10.09 24.40 -20.34
N GLN A 274 11.14 25.20 -20.10
CA GLN A 274 11.50 25.70 -18.78
C GLN A 274 10.47 26.69 -18.22
N ARG A 275 9.95 27.58 -19.06
CA ARG A 275 8.84 28.47 -18.70
C ARG A 275 7.60 27.67 -18.27
N LEU A 276 7.25 26.64 -19.05
CA LEU A 276 6.16 25.73 -18.68
C LEU A 276 6.46 24.95 -17.39
N GLY A 277 7.72 24.58 -17.16
CA GLY A 277 8.17 23.96 -15.91
C GLY A 277 7.87 24.81 -14.67
N ARG A 278 7.90 26.14 -14.77
CA ARG A 278 7.49 27.05 -13.67
C ARG A 278 5.99 27.04 -13.42
N ILE A 279 5.18 26.96 -14.48
CA ILE A 279 3.73 26.78 -14.36
C ILE A 279 3.44 25.43 -13.68
N LEU A 280 4.12 24.37 -14.11
CA LEU A 280 4.04 23.05 -13.49
C LEU A 280 4.42 23.09 -12.01
N SER A 281 5.50 23.79 -11.64
CA SER A 281 5.89 24.00 -10.24
C SER A 281 4.77 24.69 -9.44
N THR A 282 4.15 25.71 -10.02
CA THR A 282 3.03 26.44 -9.42
C THR A 282 1.81 25.54 -9.22
N ILE A 283 1.48 24.67 -10.18
CA ILE A 283 0.43 23.65 -10.05
C ILE A 283 0.74 22.73 -8.87
N LEU A 284 1.93 22.13 -8.83
CA LEU A 284 2.32 21.17 -7.78
C LEU A 284 2.29 21.81 -6.39
N ARG A 285 2.78 23.04 -6.25
CA ARG A 285 2.83 23.75 -4.96
C ARG A 285 1.46 24.23 -4.50
N ARG A 286 0.69 24.88 -5.38
CA ARG A 286 -0.56 25.55 -5.00
C ARG A 286 -1.77 24.63 -5.00
N LEU A 287 -1.83 23.63 -5.89
CA LEU A 287 -2.99 22.75 -6.06
C LEU A 287 -2.83 21.39 -5.38
N TYR A 288 -1.59 20.89 -5.29
CA TYR A 288 -1.24 19.59 -4.70
C TYR A 288 -0.41 19.72 -3.42
N GLY A 289 -0.39 20.91 -2.81
CA GLY A 289 0.25 21.15 -1.53
C GLY A 289 -0.42 20.38 -0.38
N ILE A 290 0.26 20.31 0.77
CA ILE A 290 -0.19 19.56 1.95
C ILE A 290 -1.48 20.14 2.55
N LYS A 291 -1.70 21.46 2.41
CA LYS A 291 -2.86 22.13 2.98
C LYS A 291 -4.11 21.83 2.14
N PRO A 292 -5.17 21.26 2.73
CA PRO A 292 -6.41 21.03 2.01
C PRO A 292 -6.99 22.38 1.57
N LEU A 293 -7.51 22.41 0.34
CA LEU A 293 -8.12 23.59 -0.24
C LEU A 293 -9.63 23.44 -0.20
N ASP A 294 -10.34 24.46 0.27
CA ASP A 294 -11.77 24.55 0.04
C ASP A 294 -12.07 24.69 -1.46
N ARG A 295 -13.32 24.43 -1.84
CA ARG A 295 -13.76 24.45 -3.24
C ARG A 295 -13.52 25.82 -3.88
N ALA A 296 -13.90 26.92 -3.25
CA ALA A 296 -13.78 28.25 -3.85
C ALA A 296 -12.30 28.61 -4.10
N THR A 297 -11.43 28.34 -3.13
CA THR A 297 -9.99 28.54 -3.25
C THR A 297 -9.39 27.67 -4.35
N LYS A 298 -9.79 26.39 -4.43
CA LYS A 298 -9.34 25.47 -5.48
C LYS A 298 -9.71 25.97 -6.88
N PHE A 299 -10.96 26.37 -7.10
CA PHE A 299 -11.42 26.87 -8.40
C PHE A 299 -10.76 28.19 -8.77
N LYS A 300 -10.55 29.09 -7.80
CA LYS A 300 -9.77 30.32 -7.99
C LYS A 300 -8.35 30.02 -8.46
N ILE A 301 -7.64 29.11 -7.78
CA ILE A 301 -6.28 28.69 -8.17
C ILE A 301 -6.28 28.07 -9.58
N ILE A 302 -7.26 27.22 -9.89
CA ILE A 302 -7.39 26.61 -11.22
C ILE A 302 -7.56 27.68 -12.30
N GLY A 303 -8.42 28.68 -12.07
CA GLY A 303 -8.64 29.79 -13.00
C GLY A 303 -7.40 30.64 -13.21
N GLU A 304 -6.71 31.05 -12.14
CA GLU A 304 -5.49 31.85 -12.20
C GLU A 304 -4.38 31.16 -13.00
N ILE A 305 -4.09 29.89 -12.67
CA ILE A 305 -3.04 29.12 -13.35
C ILE A 305 -3.48 28.77 -14.78
N GLY A 306 -4.78 28.56 -15.02
CA GLY A 306 -5.31 28.31 -16.36
C GLY A 306 -5.04 29.48 -17.31
N VAL A 307 -5.22 30.72 -16.85
CA VAL A 307 -4.88 31.92 -17.65
C VAL A 307 -3.38 31.98 -17.94
N GLU A 308 -2.53 31.66 -16.97
CA GLU A 308 -1.07 31.63 -17.16
C GLU A 308 -0.64 30.56 -18.18
N ALA A 309 -1.27 29.38 -18.13
CA ALA A 309 -1.01 28.29 -19.06
C ALA A 309 -1.41 28.65 -20.50
N GLU A 310 -2.60 29.22 -20.72
CA GLU A 310 -3.03 29.65 -22.05
C GLU A 310 -2.17 30.81 -22.57
N ALA A 311 -1.82 31.78 -21.71
CA ALA A 311 -0.90 32.86 -22.09
C ALA A 311 0.47 32.33 -22.53
N TRP A 312 0.97 31.26 -21.91
CA TRP A 312 2.19 30.59 -22.36
C TRP A 312 2.04 29.98 -23.76
N ARG A 313 0.89 29.35 -24.06
CA ARG A 313 0.61 28.76 -25.38
C ARG A 313 0.50 29.85 -26.46
N ASP A 314 -0.13 30.97 -26.15
CA ASP A 314 -0.26 32.10 -27.08
C ASP A 314 1.10 32.73 -27.43
N GLN A 315 2.00 32.80 -26.46
CA GLN A 315 3.35 33.35 -26.63
C GLN A 315 4.34 32.38 -27.30
N LEU A 316 3.93 31.12 -27.54
CA LEU A 316 4.78 30.13 -28.17
C LEU A 316 5.07 30.51 -29.64
N PRO A 317 6.34 30.46 -30.10
CA PRO A 317 6.66 30.69 -31.50
C PRO A 317 5.84 29.79 -32.42
N ALA A 318 5.33 30.33 -33.53
CA ALA A 318 4.37 29.63 -34.40
C ALA A 318 4.87 28.25 -34.89
N PHE A 319 6.17 28.09 -35.15
CA PHE A 319 6.74 26.81 -35.59
C PHE A 319 6.83 25.76 -34.47
N LEU A 320 6.72 26.13 -33.19
CA LEU A 320 6.66 25.22 -32.05
C LEU A 320 5.22 24.89 -31.65
N ASP A 321 4.24 25.47 -32.33
CA ASP A 321 2.83 25.31 -32.07
C ASP A 321 2.18 24.53 -33.24
N PRO A 322 1.86 23.23 -33.04
CA PRO A 322 1.31 22.40 -34.12
C PRO A 322 -0.08 22.84 -34.58
N ASP A 323 -0.76 23.72 -33.84
CA ASP A 323 -2.07 24.27 -34.24
C ASP A 323 -1.90 25.46 -35.20
N LYS A 324 -0.70 26.06 -35.25
CA LYS A 324 -0.34 27.17 -36.14
C LYS A 324 0.45 26.71 -37.37
N VAL A 325 1.36 25.75 -37.20
CA VAL A 325 2.21 25.22 -38.27
C VAL A 325 2.23 23.69 -38.20
N ASP A 326 1.95 23.02 -39.32
CA ASP A 326 2.06 21.57 -39.41
C ASP A 326 3.51 21.13 -39.14
N SER A 327 3.71 20.40 -38.03
CA SER A 327 5.04 20.01 -37.56
C SER A 327 5.79 19.11 -38.55
N ARG A 328 5.08 18.45 -39.48
CA ARG A 328 5.66 17.64 -40.57
C ARG A 328 6.47 18.46 -41.58
N LEU A 329 6.27 19.79 -41.63
CA LEU A 329 7.01 20.70 -42.50
C LEU A 329 8.34 21.17 -41.88
N LEU A 330 8.60 20.83 -40.62
CA LEU A 330 9.78 21.26 -39.88
C LEU A 330 10.95 20.28 -40.02
N LYS A 331 12.16 20.76 -39.77
CA LYS A 331 13.30 19.85 -39.57
C LYS A 331 13.02 18.91 -38.38
N PRO A 332 13.53 17.67 -38.39
CA PRO A 332 13.25 16.66 -37.36
C PRO A 332 13.40 17.17 -35.91
N LEU A 333 14.46 17.93 -35.62
CA LEU A 333 14.67 18.54 -34.29
C LEU A 333 13.51 19.46 -33.87
N PHE A 334 13.08 20.38 -34.74
CA PHE A 334 12.02 21.34 -34.41
C PHE A 334 10.64 20.67 -34.37
N GLN A 335 10.42 19.67 -35.23
CA GLN A 335 9.24 18.80 -35.13
C GLN A 335 9.20 18.11 -33.76
N ARG A 336 10.33 17.55 -33.30
CA ARG A 336 10.43 16.90 -31.99
C ARG A 336 10.19 17.88 -30.83
N GLN A 337 10.73 19.10 -30.92
CA GLN A 337 10.49 20.15 -29.93
C GLN A 337 9.01 20.55 -29.87
N SER A 338 8.37 20.78 -31.03
CA SER A 338 6.95 21.11 -31.13
C SER A 338 6.06 20.02 -30.51
N ASN A 339 6.33 18.75 -30.84
CA ASN A 339 5.59 17.62 -30.28
C ASN A 339 5.77 17.50 -28.75
N LEU A 340 7.01 17.58 -28.25
CA LEU A 340 7.27 17.45 -26.81
C LEU A 340 6.71 18.61 -25.98
N LEU A 341 6.73 19.84 -26.51
CA LEU A 341 6.11 20.99 -25.85
C LEU A 341 4.59 20.87 -25.80
N THR A 342 3.98 20.30 -26.85
CA THR A 342 2.54 20.01 -26.88
C THR A 342 2.17 18.95 -25.86
N LEU A 343 2.94 17.86 -25.77
CA LEU A 343 2.78 16.84 -24.73
C LEU A 343 2.95 17.42 -23.32
N ALA A 344 3.97 18.25 -23.10
CA ALA A 344 4.22 18.92 -21.83
C ALA A 344 3.06 19.84 -21.41
N PHE A 345 2.52 20.61 -22.37
CA PHE A 345 1.41 21.52 -22.14
C PHE A 345 0.12 20.77 -21.80
N GLY A 346 -0.20 19.72 -22.58
CA GLY A 346 -1.31 18.82 -22.28
C GLY A 346 -1.20 18.22 -20.89
N HIS A 347 0.00 17.81 -20.47
CA HIS A 347 0.21 17.26 -19.13
C HIS A 347 -0.01 18.28 -18.02
N ALA A 348 0.53 19.51 -18.17
CA ALA A 348 0.28 20.59 -17.22
C ALA A 348 -1.23 20.87 -17.08
N ARG A 349 -1.96 20.89 -18.19
CA ARG A 349 -3.43 21.04 -18.20
C ARG A 349 -4.15 19.85 -17.55
N ILE A 350 -3.73 18.61 -17.81
CA ILE A 350 -4.26 17.43 -17.11
C ILE A 350 -4.07 17.62 -15.60
N LEU A 351 -2.87 17.95 -15.13
CA LEU A 351 -2.61 18.15 -13.71
C LEU A 351 -3.46 19.29 -13.11
N LEU A 352 -3.68 20.36 -13.86
CA LEU A 352 -4.49 21.50 -13.43
C LEU A 352 -5.98 21.15 -13.28
N TYR A 353 -6.55 20.46 -14.27
CA TYR A 353 -8.01 20.28 -14.38
C TYR A 353 -8.52 18.92 -13.88
N ARG A 354 -7.70 17.87 -13.88
CA ARG A 354 -8.10 16.54 -13.40
C ARG A 354 -8.66 16.50 -11.98
N PRO A 355 -8.30 17.40 -11.02
CA PRO A 355 -8.93 17.40 -9.70
C PRO A 355 -10.44 17.68 -9.73
N CYS A 356 -10.99 18.19 -10.85
CA CYS A 356 -12.43 18.32 -11.07
C CYS A 356 -13.06 17.03 -11.57
N LEU A 357 -12.34 16.22 -12.35
CA LEU A 357 -12.79 14.89 -12.83
C LEU A 357 -12.92 13.89 -11.68
N PHE A 358 -12.05 14.02 -10.67
CA PHE A 358 -11.96 13.10 -9.54
C PHE A 358 -12.72 13.57 -8.29
N GLY A 359 -13.57 14.59 -8.38
CA GLY A 359 -14.35 15.11 -7.24
C GLY A 359 -15.49 14.18 -6.78
N GLU A 360 -16.00 14.43 -5.58
CA GLU A 360 -16.96 13.59 -4.83
C GLU A 360 -18.34 13.41 -5.52
N TYR A 361 -18.71 14.26 -6.49
CA TYR A 361 -20.06 14.24 -7.08
C TYR A 361 -20.17 13.39 -8.36
N PRO A 362 -21.30 12.69 -8.58
CA PRO A 362 -21.63 12.11 -9.89
C PRO A 362 -21.58 13.18 -10.98
N HIS A 363 -21.10 12.79 -12.17
CA HIS A 363 -20.90 13.73 -13.29
C HIS A 363 -22.16 14.53 -13.67
N ARG A 364 -23.34 13.92 -13.49
CA ARG A 364 -24.66 14.52 -13.73
C ARG A 364 -25.01 15.64 -12.76
N GLU A 365 -24.56 15.56 -11.51
CA GLU A 365 -24.90 16.49 -10.42
C GLU A 365 -23.83 17.59 -10.22
N ALA A 366 -22.76 17.54 -11.01
CA ALA A 366 -21.69 18.52 -10.95
C ALA A 366 -22.16 19.91 -11.42
N ALA A 367 -21.75 20.98 -10.73
CA ALA A 367 -21.97 22.35 -11.18
C ALA A 367 -21.35 22.60 -12.57
N GLU A 368 -21.91 23.52 -13.36
CA GLU A 368 -21.44 23.81 -14.73
C GLU A 368 -19.96 24.19 -14.80
N GLU A 369 -19.44 24.90 -13.80
CA GLU A 369 -18.02 25.24 -13.71
C GLU A 369 -17.13 24.00 -13.57
N THR A 370 -17.58 22.99 -12.80
CA THR A 370 -16.91 21.70 -12.67
C THR A 370 -16.91 20.96 -14.02
N LYS A 371 -18.07 20.91 -14.69
CA LYS A 371 -18.18 20.27 -16.01
C LYS A 371 -17.27 20.93 -17.06
N ALA A 372 -17.18 22.26 -17.04
CA ALA A 372 -16.28 23.00 -17.93
C ALA A 372 -14.80 22.63 -17.70
N ASN A 373 -14.36 22.52 -16.44
CA ASN A 373 -12.99 22.08 -16.13
C ASN A 373 -12.75 20.62 -16.52
N ILE A 374 -13.75 19.75 -16.39
CA ILE A 374 -13.62 18.37 -16.86
C ILE A 374 -13.44 18.31 -18.39
N ARG A 375 -14.23 19.07 -19.16
CA ARG A 375 -14.03 19.19 -20.61
C ARG A 375 -12.61 19.66 -20.95
N ARG A 376 -12.10 20.70 -20.27
CA ARG A 376 -10.72 21.16 -20.45
C ARG A 376 -9.66 20.10 -20.14
N CYS A 377 -9.93 19.20 -19.19
CA CYS A 377 -9.07 18.06 -18.89
C CYS A 377 -9.10 16.99 -19.99
N LEU A 378 -10.29 16.70 -20.54
CA LEU A 378 -10.47 15.77 -21.65
C LEU A 378 -9.83 16.29 -22.93
N ASP A 379 -10.02 17.57 -23.24
CA ASP A 379 -9.38 18.23 -24.39
C ASP A 379 -7.85 18.13 -24.31
N ALA A 380 -7.29 18.28 -23.11
CA ALA A 380 -5.85 18.12 -22.89
C ALA A 380 -5.38 16.68 -23.10
N ALA A 381 -6.16 15.69 -22.65
CA ALA A 381 -5.86 14.27 -22.87
C ALA A 381 -5.99 13.89 -24.36
N MET A 382 -7.01 14.37 -25.05
CA MET A 382 -7.19 14.18 -26.49
C MET A 382 -6.04 14.82 -27.29
N SER A 383 -5.64 16.04 -26.94
CA SER A 383 -4.49 16.71 -27.58
C SER A 383 -3.19 15.90 -27.45
N ILE A 384 -2.98 15.22 -26.31
CA ILE A 384 -1.86 14.29 -26.14
C ILE A 384 -2.01 13.09 -27.07
N VAL A 385 -3.17 12.42 -27.09
CA VAL A 385 -3.43 11.25 -27.94
C VAL A 385 -3.21 11.58 -29.42
N ASP A 386 -3.77 12.69 -29.91
CA ASP A 386 -3.62 13.12 -31.30
C ASP A 386 -2.16 13.47 -31.64
N THR A 387 -1.40 13.95 -30.66
CA THR A 387 0.05 14.18 -30.82
C THR A 387 0.82 12.88 -30.89
N VAL A 388 0.44 11.86 -30.10
CA VAL A 388 1.03 10.51 -30.20
C VAL A 388 0.72 9.90 -31.56
N ASP A 389 -0.53 10.01 -32.06
CA ASP A 389 -0.91 9.55 -33.40
C ASP A 389 0.02 10.15 -34.47
N ARG A 390 0.19 11.48 -34.47
CA ARG A 390 1.09 12.18 -35.41
C ARG A 390 2.55 11.73 -35.27
N MET A 391 3.00 11.45 -34.05
CA MET A 391 4.36 10.96 -33.81
C MET A 391 4.57 9.54 -34.34
N VAL A 392 3.57 8.66 -34.19
CA VAL A 392 3.61 7.29 -34.72
C VAL A 392 3.62 7.30 -36.25
N GLU A 393 2.73 8.09 -36.88
CA GLU A 393 2.70 8.28 -38.33
C GLU A 393 4.04 8.80 -38.88
N ALA A 394 4.67 9.73 -38.15
CA ALA A 394 5.97 10.29 -38.51
C ALA A 394 7.18 9.39 -38.12
N ARG A 395 6.96 8.21 -37.52
CA ARG A 395 8.01 7.31 -36.98
C ARG A 395 8.94 8.00 -35.97
N GLN A 396 8.39 8.89 -35.14
CA GLN A 396 9.09 9.65 -34.10
C GLN A 396 8.67 9.27 -32.67
N PHE A 397 7.91 8.18 -32.53
CA PHE A 397 7.54 7.60 -31.24
C PHE A 397 8.50 6.46 -30.89
N TYR A 398 9.62 6.82 -30.23
CA TYR A 398 10.75 5.92 -29.95
C TYR A 398 10.60 5.17 -28.62
N ALA A 399 11.08 3.91 -28.56
CA ALA A 399 11.10 3.06 -27.36
C ALA A 399 11.72 3.71 -26.12
N ASP A 400 12.75 4.52 -26.33
CA ASP A 400 13.51 5.14 -25.25
C ASP A 400 13.07 6.57 -24.94
N SER A 401 11.86 6.95 -25.37
CA SER A 401 11.27 8.25 -25.06
C SER A 401 10.41 8.21 -23.80
N TRP A 402 11.04 8.12 -22.63
CA TRP A 402 10.34 8.07 -21.32
C TRP A 402 9.26 9.14 -21.18
N PHE A 403 9.56 10.36 -21.64
CA PHE A 403 8.67 11.51 -21.55
C PHE A 403 7.38 11.30 -22.35
N SER A 404 7.51 10.87 -23.60
CA SER A 404 6.34 10.68 -24.48
C SER A 404 5.43 9.57 -23.96
N HIS A 405 6.01 8.46 -23.48
CA HIS A 405 5.27 7.36 -22.88
C HIS A 405 4.53 7.79 -21.60
N TYR A 406 5.18 8.56 -20.73
CA TYR A 406 4.56 9.02 -19.48
C TYR A 406 3.38 9.97 -19.74
N GLN A 407 3.52 10.91 -20.67
CA GLN A 407 2.41 11.81 -21.01
C GLN A 407 1.24 11.07 -21.65
N ALA A 408 1.52 10.17 -22.59
CA ALA A 408 0.52 9.33 -23.24
C ALA A 408 -0.24 8.46 -22.21
N PHE A 409 0.48 7.82 -21.30
CA PHE A 409 -0.09 7.05 -20.20
C PHE A 409 -1.04 7.89 -19.34
N CYS A 410 -0.64 9.11 -18.96
CA CYS A 410 -1.49 10.02 -18.17
C CYS A 410 -2.77 10.44 -18.91
N ALA A 411 -2.70 10.62 -20.23
CA ALA A 411 -3.87 10.91 -21.06
C ALA A 411 -4.84 9.72 -21.14
N VAL A 412 -4.33 8.51 -21.45
CA VAL A 412 -5.13 7.27 -21.52
C VAL A 412 -5.89 7.04 -20.21
N VAL A 413 -5.20 7.19 -19.08
CA VAL A 413 -5.78 7.10 -17.75
C VAL A 413 -6.96 8.06 -17.54
N VAL A 414 -6.82 9.32 -17.95
CA VAL A 414 -7.88 10.34 -17.82
C VAL A 414 -9.11 9.93 -18.64
N LEU A 415 -8.90 9.50 -19.89
CA LEU A 415 -9.96 9.12 -20.81
C LEU A 415 -10.72 7.87 -20.35
N TYR A 416 -10.02 6.82 -19.90
CA TYR A 416 -10.67 5.66 -19.32
C TYR A 416 -11.43 6.00 -18.04
N THR A 417 -10.88 6.86 -17.18
CA THR A 417 -11.59 7.23 -15.94
C THR A 417 -12.88 7.97 -16.23
N TYR A 418 -12.86 8.92 -17.16
CA TYR A 418 -14.06 9.61 -17.58
C TYR A 418 -15.09 8.62 -18.13
N THR A 419 -14.67 7.68 -18.97
CA THR A 419 -15.53 6.62 -19.51
C THR A 419 -16.21 5.82 -18.39
N ILE A 420 -15.44 5.37 -17.40
CA ILE A 420 -15.97 4.60 -16.26
C ILE A 420 -16.98 5.41 -15.42
N ARG A 421 -16.77 6.74 -15.29
CA ARG A 421 -17.65 7.62 -14.50
C ARG A 421 -18.91 8.03 -15.27
N SER A 422 -18.81 8.21 -16.58
CA SER A 422 -19.93 8.57 -17.45
C SER A 422 -20.67 7.36 -18.01
N ARG A 423 -20.41 6.15 -17.49
CA ARG A 423 -21.05 4.89 -17.94
C ARG A 423 -22.58 4.88 -17.91
N ALA A 424 -23.20 5.71 -17.06
CA ALA A 424 -24.65 5.84 -16.98
C ALA A 424 -25.22 6.80 -18.03
N GLU A 425 -24.37 7.59 -18.70
CA GLU A 425 -24.75 8.49 -19.79
C GLU A 425 -24.80 7.73 -21.11
N ASP A 426 -25.38 8.36 -22.14
CA ASP A 426 -25.44 7.78 -23.48
C ASP A 426 -24.03 7.44 -24.00
N ALA A 427 -23.90 6.33 -24.74
CA ALA A 427 -22.62 5.89 -25.29
C ALA A 427 -21.96 6.96 -26.17
N SER A 428 -22.75 7.82 -26.82
CA SER A 428 -22.24 8.97 -27.57
C SER A 428 -21.40 9.94 -26.72
N ALA A 429 -21.65 10.01 -25.41
CA ALA A 429 -20.97 10.92 -24.48
C ALA A 429 -19.54 10.48 -24.12
N TRP A 430 -19.22 9.19 -24.22
CA TRP A 430 -17.92 8.66 -23.80
C TRP A 430 -17.20 7.77 -24.84
N ALA A 431 -17.88 7.25 -25.87
CA ALA A 431 -17.31 6.31 -26.82
C ALA A 431 -16.14 6.88 -27.65
N VAL A 432 -16.09 8.20 -27.86
CA VAL A 432 -14.97 8.85 -28.54
C VAL A 432 -13.70 8.81 -27.69
N TYR A 433 -13.83 9.03 -26.38
CA TYR A 433 -12.72 9.02 -25.43
C TYR A 433 -12.19 7.60 -25.21
N PHE A 434 -13.08 6.62 -25.10
CA PHE A 434 -12.69 5.21 -25.00
C PHE A 434 -11.88 4.74 -26.21
N ARG A 435 -12.35 5.03 -27.43
CA ARG A 435 -11.64 4.65 -28.67
C ARG A 435 -10.28 5.33 -28.81
N ALA A 436 -10.18 6.60 -28.40
CA ALA A 436 -8.91 7.32 -28.38
C ALA A 436 -7.93 6.71 -27.37
N ALA A 437 -8.41 6.34 -26.18
CA ALA A 437 -7.62 5.69 -25.14
C ALA A 437 -7.09 4.32 -25.59
N GLU A 438 -7.95 3.48 -26.16
CA GLU A 438 -7.58 2.13 -26.64
C GLU A 438 -6.56 2.21 -27.79
N ARG A 439 -6.75 3.14 -28.74
CA ARG A 439 -5.79 3.38 -29.82
C ARG A 439 -4.42 3.79 -29.28
N CYS A 440 -4.38 4.77 -28.38
CA CYS A 440 -3.13 5.28 -27.82
C CYS A 440 -2.43 4.20 -26.96
N GLN A 441 -3.18 3.40 -26.20
CA GLN A 441 -2.65 2.24 -25.50
C GLN A 441 -1.99 1.26 -26.48
N GLY A 442 -2.67 0.90 -27.57
CA GLY A 442 -2.11 0.01 -28.60
C GLY A 442 -0.81 0.54 -29.21
N GLN A 443 -0.72 1.86 -29.44
CA GLN A 443 0.50 2.50 -29.94
C GLN A 443 1.65 2.46 -28.93
N ILE A 444 1.38 2.63 -27.63
CA ILE A 444 2.39 2.49 -26.57
C ILE A 444 2.96 1.07 -26.55
N VAL A 445 2.10 0.06 -26.69
CA VAL A 445 2.47 -1.37 -26.66
C VAL A 445 3.23 -1.81 -27.91
N ALA A 446 2.90 -1.24 -29.07
CA ALA A 446 3.51 -1.60 -30.35
C ALA A 446 5.00 -1.23 -30.43
N VAL A 447 5.53 -0.46 -29.48
CA VAL A 447 6.94 -0.09 -29.43
C VAL A 447 7.78 -1.23 -28.85
N ASP A 448 8.55 -1.90 -29.71
CA ASP A 448 9.35 -3.10 -29.42
C ASP A 448 10.43 -2.86 -28.33
N GLY A 449 10.53 -3.77 -27.36
CA GLY A 449 11.57 -3.76 -26.32
C GLY A 449 11.15 -4.43 -25.00
N PHE A 450 11.73 -5.58 -24.70
CA PHE A 450 11.78 -6.14 -23.35
C PHE A 450 12.44 -5.12 -22.39
N ASP A 451 11.86 -4.91 -21.20
CA ASP A 451 12.28 -3.92 -20.16
C ASP A 451 11.96 -2.43 -20.40
N THR A 452 10.91 -2.11 -21.17
CA THR A 452 10.52 -0.70 -21.42
C THR A 452 9.42 -0.19 -20.50
N LEU A 453 9.36 1.14 -20.33
CA LEU A 453 8.40 1.81 -19.44
C LEU A 453 6.96 1.60 -19.96
N ALA A 454 6.84 1.44 -21.28
CA ALA A 454 5.61 1.10 -21.98
C ALA A 454 4.97 -0.21 -21.48
N GLN A 455 5.76 -1.27 -21.22
CA GLN A 455 5.23 -2.55 -20.70
C GLN A 455 4.66 -2.41 -19.29
N ARG A 456 5.33 -1.64 -18.41
CA ARG A 456 4.82 -1.36 -17.06
C ARG A 456 3.52 -0.55 -17.11
N PHE A 457 3.43 0.44 -17.99
CA PHE A 457 2.19 1.20 -18.18
C PHE A 457 1.08 0.35 -18.81
N PHE A 458 1.42 -0.59 -19.71
CA PHE A 458 0.45 -1.47 -20.37
C PHE A 458 -0.36 -2.28 -19.38
N VAL A 459 0.29 -2.98 -18.45
CA VAL A 459 -0.40 -3.78 -17.42
C VAL A 459 -1.48 -2.94 -16.74
N ILE A 460 -1.17 -1.69 -16.46
CA ILE A 460 -2.07 -0.82 -15.74
C ILE A 460 -3.17 -0.24 -16.63
N MET A 461 -2.87 0.16 -17.86
CA MET A 461 -3.89 0.63 -18.81
C MET A 461 -4.86 -0.50 -19.21
N GLU A 462 -4.38 -1.74 -19.28
CA GLU A 462 -5.20 -2.89 -19.64
C GLU A 462 -6.27 -3.19 -18.60
N GLU A 463 -5.98 -3.01 -17.32
CA GLU A 463 -6.97 -3.14 -16.25
C GLU A 463 -8.14 -2.16 -16.40
N PHE A 464 -7.85 -0.93 -16.80
CA PHE A 464 -8.89 0.07 -17.05
C PHE A 464 -9.74 -0.31 -18.25
N ARG A 465 -9.10 -0.79 -19.32
CA ARG A 465 -9.78 -1.22 -20.54
C ARG A 465 -10.73 -2.38 -20.23
N LEU A 466 -10.26 -3.38 -19.49
CA LEU A 466 -11.06 -4.55 -19.09
C LEU A 466 -12.24 -4.15 -18.21
N GLU A 467 -12.08 -3.22 -17.27
CA GLU A 467 -13.21 -2.72 -16.47
C GLU A 467 -14.26 -2.02 -17.35
N VAL A 468 -13.84 -1.18 -18.30
CA VAL A 468 -14.79 -0.57 -19.24
C VAL A 468 -15.52 -1.65 -20.02
N VAL A 469 -14.81 -2.66 -20.56
CA VAL A 469 -15.42 -3.79 -21.29
C VAL A 469 -16.41 -4.56 -20.42
N ARG A 470 -16.07 -4.83 -19.15
CA ARG A 470 -16.95 -5.50 -18.19
C ARG A 470 -18.24 -4.74 -17.96
N LEU A 471 -18.14 -3.41 -17.82
CA LEU A 471 -19.31 -2.54 -17.64
C LEU A 471 -20.22 -2.55 -18.88
N LEU A 472 -19.63 -2.57 -20.08
CA LEU A 472 -20.38 -2.67 -21.34
C LEU A 472 -21.08 -4.03 -21.47
N GLN A 473 -20.42 -5.12 -21.08
CA GLN A 473 -21.02 -6.45 -21.07
C GLN A 473 -22.21 -6.55 -20.10
N ARG A 474 -22.10 -5.95 -18.91
CA ARG A 474 -23.20 -5.88 -17.94
C ARG A 474 -24.39 -5.06 -18.46
N ALA A 475 -24.13 -3.94 -19.14
CA ALA A 475 -25.18 -3.12 -19.75
C ALA A 475 -25.92 -3.87 -20.86
N ALA A 476 -25.19 -4.56 -21.74
CA ALA A 476 -25.77 -5.41 -22.79
C ALA A 476 -26.61 -6.56 -22.21
N GLN A 477 -26.16 -7.21 -21.13
CA GLN A 477 -26.92 -8.25 -20.42
C GLN A 477 -28.19 -7.70 -19.75
N ALA A 478 -28.15 -6.48 -19.21
CA ALA A 478 -29.31 -5.82 -18.60
C ALA A 478 -30.39 -5.45 -19.64
N GLU A 479 -29.99 -5.04 -20.86
CA GLU A 479 -30.91 -4.80 -21.98
C GLU A 479 -31.54 -6.09 -22.52
N LEU A 480 -30.80 -7.21 -22.49
CA LEU A 480 -31.28 -8.54 -22.88
C LEU A 480 -32.29 -9.17 -21.90
N LEU A 481 -32.31 -8.75 -20.63
CA LEU A 481 -33.14 -9.33 -19.57
C LEU A 481 -34.44 -8.56 -19.25
N GLY A 482 -34.68 -7.41 -19.88
CA GLY A 482 -36.00 -6.77 -19.98
C GLY A 482 -36.51 -6.04 -18.73
N GLY A 483 -36.63 -4.72 -18.83
CA GLY A 483 -37.43 -3.89 -17.93
C GLY A 483 -37.73 -2.53 -18.56
N THR A 484 -38.95 -2.37 -19.08
CA THR A 484 -39.53 -1.12 -19.61
C THR A 484 -39.30 0.10 -18.69
N PRO A 485 -38.96 1.30 -19.22
CA PRO A 485 -39.12 2.53 -18.45
C PRO A 485 -40.58 2.98 -18.46
N LEU A 486 -41.14 3.16 -17.27
CA LEU A 486 -42.38 3.90 -17.04
C LEU A 486 -42.19 5.36 -17.47
N ALA A 487 -42.72 5.71 -18.64
CA ALA A 487 -43.12 7.07 -18.96
C ALA A 487 -44.44 7.02 -19.73
N THR A 488 -45.55 7.28 -19.05
CA THR A 488 -46.75 7.78 -19.72
C THR A 488 -47.28 9.00 -18.98
N GLY A 489 -47.15 10.14 -19.65
CA GLY A 489 -47.91 11.35 -19.43
C GLY A 489 -48.07 12.06 -20.78
N ALA A 490 -49.32 12.10 -21.26
CA ALA A 490 -49.88 12.97 -22.33
C ALA A 490 -49.70 12.61 -23.83
N VAL A 491 -50.71 11.89 -24.36
CA VAL A 491 -51.69 12.25 -25.43
C VAL A 491 -51.25 12.98 -26.73
N ALA A 492 -51.59 12.33 -27.86
CA ALA A 492 -51.96 12.76 -29.25
C ALA A 492 -50.98 13.68 -30.05
N ASP A 493 -50.76 13.53 -31.36
CA ASP A 493 -51.72 13.31 -32.45
C ASP A 493 -51.01 12.76 -33.72
N GLU A 494 -51.78 12.13 -34.62
CA GLU A 494 -51.36 11.56 -35.91
C GLU A 494 -51.08 12.65 -36.98
N GLN A 495 -50.15 12.40 -37.94
CA GLN A 495 -50.42 12.34 -39.40
C GLN A 495 -49.17 12.49 -40.30
N GLN A 496 -49.20 11.71 -41.40
CA GLN A 496 -48.52 11.83 -42.71
C GLN A 496 -47.14 11.14 -42.96
N ALA A 497 -47.20 10.00 -43.68
CA ALA A 497 -46.19 9.44 -44.59
C ALA A 497 -46.32 10.07 -46.01
N PRO A 498 -45.45 9.85 -47.05
CA PRO A 498 -44.45 8.78 -47.29
C PRO A 498 -43.15 9.28 -48.02
N PRO A 499 -42.44 8.48 -48.85
CA PRO A 499 -41.54 7.37 -48.51
C PRO A 499 -40.05 7.71 -48.79
N ARG A 500 -39.11 7.08 -48.05
CA ARG A 500 -37.67 7.12 -48.39
C ARG A 500 -37.23 5.78 -48.99
N SER A 501 -36.50 5.91 -50.08
CA SER A 501 -35.80 4.86 -50.82
C SER A 501 -34.71 4.19 -49.97
N GLU A 502 -34.53 2.91 -50.27
CA GLU A 502 -33.59 1.93 -49.72
C GLU A 502 -32.18 2.47 -49.48
N SER A 503 -31.69 2.31 -48.25
CA SER A 503 -30.29 1.99 -47.99
C SER A 503 -30.22 0.98 -46.85
N VAL A 504 -29.69 -0.19 -47.19
CA VAL A 504 -29.53 -1.41 -46.41
C VAL A 504 -28.95 -1.15 -45.01
N MET A 505 -29.72 -1.46 -43.97
CA MET A 505 -29.20 -1.72 -42.63
C MET A 505 -28.61 -3.14 -42.62
N PRO A 506 -27.36 -3.38 -42.18
CA PRO A 506 -26.95 -4.73 -41.82
C PRO A 506 -27.60 -5.11 -40.48
N GLY A 507 -28.12 -6.33 -40.42
CA GLY A 507 -28.69 -6.95 -39.22
C GLY A 507 -27.63 -7.29 -38.14
N PRO A 508 -28.02 -8.08 -37.12
CA PRO A 508 -27.32 -8.21 -35.84
C PRO A 508 -26.04 -9.07 -35.87
N GLU A 509 -25.16 -8.84 -36.83
CA GLU A 509 -23.84 -9.51 -36.94
C GLU A 509 -22.67 -8.64 -36.42
N ALA A 510 -22.93 -7.55 -35.70
CA ALA A 510 -21.89 -6.68 -35.12
C ALA A 510 -21.30 -7.19 -33.77
N ALA A 511 -21.52 -8.47 -33.42
CA ALA A 511 -21.00 -9.09 -32.20
C ALA A 511 -20.02 -10.25 -32.47
N SER A 512 -19.42 -10.34 -33.66
CA SER A 512 -18.53 -11.45 -34.04
C SER A 512 -17.02 -11.18 -33.88
N TRP A 513 -16.61 -10.10 -33.20
CA TRP A 513 -15.19 -9.78 -32.96
C TRP A 513 -14.77 -9.87 -31.48
N LEU A 514 -15.66 -10.36 -30.61
CA LEU A 514 -15.32 -10.72 -29.23
C LEU A 514 -14.58 -12.06 -29.25
N TRP A 515 -13.26 -11.99 -29.08
CA TRP A 515 -12.34 -13.13 -28.96
C TRP A 515 -12.82 -14.16 -27.91
N GLU A 516 -12.74 -15.46 -28.24
CA GLU A 516 -13.15 -16.57 -27.37
C GLU A 516 -12.21 -16.71 -26.14
N PRO A 517 -12.76 -16.75 -24.90
CA PRO A 517 -11.97 -16.94 -23.69
C PRO A 517 -11.85 -18.44 -23.38
N SER A 518 -10.69 -19.05 -23.69
CA SER A 518 -10.33 -20.34 -23.10
C SER A 518 -9.23 -20.14 -22.06
N GLN A 519 -9.57 -20.44 -20.80
CA GLN A 519 -8.71 -20.63 -19.63
C GLN A 519 -8.38 -19.40 -18.76
N VAL A 520 -9.38 -18.88 -18.03
CA VAL A 520 -9.19 -18.32 -16.67
C VAL A 520 -10.38 -18.73 -15.80
N ASP A 521 -10.08 -19.26 -14.61
CA ASP A 521 -10.99 -19.83 -13.61
C ASP A 521 -12.05 -18.80 -13.10
N PRO A 522 -13.36 -19.13 -13.01
CA PRO A 522 -14.41 -18.14 -12.72
C PRO A 522 -14.71 -17.96 -11.22
N MET A 523 -13.71 -17.97 -10.34
CA MET A 523 -13.90 -17.78 -8.90
C MET A 523 -13.17 -16.53 -8.38
N GLY A 524 -13.94 -15.54 -7.91
CA GLY A 524 -13.44 -14.38 -7.17
C GLY A 524 -13.72 -13.03 -7.82
N PHE A 525 -14.98 -12.72 -8.14
CA PHE A 525 -15.36 -11.41 -8.68
C PHE A 525 -16.42 -10.74 -7.81
N LEU A 526 -16.09 -9.55 -7.29
CA LEU A 526 -16.86 -8.85 -6.26
C LEU A 526 -17.83 -7.79 -6.80
N ASP A 527 -18.89 -7.59 -6.03
CA ASP A 527 -20.01 -6.67 -6.19
C ASP A 527 -19.63 -5.24 -5.75
N LEU A 528 -20.00 -4.21 -6.54
CA LEU A 528 -19.45 -2.84 -6.50
C LEU A 528 -20.52 -1.77 -6.17
N GLN A 529 -21.15 -1.84 -4.99
CA GLN A 529 -22.19 -0.87 -4.61
C GLN A 529 -21.75 0.34 -3.74
N ASN A 530 -20.60 0.34 -3.03
CA ASN A 530 -20.30 1.43 -2.08
C ASN A 530 -18.99 2.20 -2.35
N TRP A 531 -19.12 3.36 -2.99
CA TRP A 531 -18.03 4.25 -3.41
C TRP A 531 -17.56 5.25 -2.32
N GLU A 532 -18.22 5.31 -1.16
CA GLU A 532 -17.90 6.22 -0.04
C GLU A 532 -16.61 5.82 0.73
N GLN A 533 -16.15 4.57 0.61
CA GLN A 533 -15.02 4.05 1.40
C GLN A 533 -13.62 4.50 0.91
N LEU A 534 -13.49 5.15 -0.25
CA LEU A 534 -12.17 5.42 -0.85
C LEU A 534 -11.52 6.77 -0.52
N ASP A 535 -12.29 7.78 -0.11
CA ASP A 535 -11.71 9.03 0.42
C ASP A 535 -11.15 8.85 1.85
N LEU A 536 -11.51 7.75 2.52
CA LEU A 536 -10.95 7.31 3.79
C LEU A 536 -9.51 6.73 3.68
N LEU A 537 -9.13 6.22 2.51
CA LEU A 537 -7.89 5.44 2.32
C LEU A 537 -6.65 6.27 1.88
N MET A 538 -6.84 7.52 1.47
CA MET A 538 -5.82 8.34 0.80
C MET A 538 -5.43 9.60 1.57
N THR A 539 -6.34 10.08 2.41
CA THR A 539 -6.03 10.91 3.57
C THR A 539 -6.50 10.03 4.70
N VAL A 540 -5.63 9.64 5.63
CA VAL A 540 -6.13 9.20 6.94
C VAL A 540 -6.75 10.45 7.54
N LYS A 541 -8.02 10.72 7.20
CA LYS A 541 -8.80 11.76 7.83
C LYS A 541 -8.75 11.44 9.31
N GLU A 542 -8.54 12.48 10.09
CA GLU A 542 -8.42 12.36 11.52
C GLU A 542 -9.64 11.62 12.07
N GLN A 543 -9.42 10.38 12.51
CA GLN A 543 -10.47 9.53 13.04
C GLN A 543 -10.81 10.05 14.43
N ILE A 544 -11.87 10.82 14.56
CA ILE A 544 -12.37 11.31 15.84
C ILE A 544 -13.42 10.32 16.33
N ILE A 545 -13.28 9.87 17.58
CA ILE A 545 -14.23 8.97 18.23
C ILE A 545 -15.55 9.73 18.46
N GLU A 546 -16.65 9.24 17.88
CA GLU A 546 -17.99 9.79 18.08
C GLU A 546 -18.76 9.06 19.17
N SER A 547 -18.62 7.74 19.23
CA SER A 547 -19.27 6.92 20.24
C SER A 547 -18.41 5.75 20.69
N VAL A 548 -18.58 5.38 21.96
CA VAL A 548 -17.99 4.20 22.59
C VAL A 548 -19.09 3.56 23.42
N GLU A 549 -19.53 2.37 23.04
CA GLU A 549 -20.74 1.75 23.56
C GLU A 549 -20.51 0.30 23.94
N PRO A 550 -20.96 -0.14 25.13
CA PRO A 550 -20.98 -1.57 25.43
C PRO A 550 -22.15 -2.26 24.74
N LEU A 551 -21.90 -3.43 24.18
CA LEU A 551 -22.91 -4.31 23.58
C LEU A 551 -22.90 -5.66 24.31
N HIS A 552 -23.95 -5.93 25.06
CA HIS A 552 -24.16 -7.21 25.74
C HIS A 552 -24.86 -8.17 24.79
N VAL A 553 -24.19 -9.23 24.35
CA VAL A 553 -24.70 -10.22 23.39
C VAL A 553 -24.51 -11.61 23.97
N GLY A 554 -25.60 -12.29 24.35
CA GLY A 554 -25.49 -13.56 25.07
C GLY A 554 -24.67 -13.40 26.35
N GLN A 555 -23.65 -14.24 26.51
CA GLN A 555 -22.68 -14.18 27.61
C GLN A 555 -21.48 -13.27 27.35
N PHE A 556 -21.42 -12.60 26.19
CA PHE A 556 -20.30 -11.76 25.79
C PHE A 556 -20.57 -10.28 26.02
N MET A 557 -19.48 -9.55 26.27
CA MET A 557 -19.49 -8.09 26.36
C MET A 557 -18.55 -7.50 25.34
N PHE A 558 -19.10 -6.80 24.36
CA PHE A 558 -18.33 -6.10 23.36
C PHE A 558 -18.25 -4.60 23.63
N CYS A 559 -17.18 -3.98 23.17
CA CYS A 559 -17.07 -2.55 23.00
C CYS A 559 -17.20 -2.22 21.51
N ARG A 560 -18.11 -1.32 21.17
CA ARG A 560 -18.26 -0.75 19.83
C ARG A 560 -17.76 0.69 19.85
N VAL A 561 -16.74 0.97 19.05
CA VAL A 561 -16.21 2.32 18.84
C VAL A 561 -16.58 2.77 17.43
N THR A 562 -17.25 3.92 17.32
CA THR A 562 -17.60 4.52 16.02
C THR A 562 -16.87 5.84 15.84
N THR A 563 -16.30 6.05 14.66
CA THR A 563 -15.61 7.32 14.32
C THR A 563 -16.49 8.22 13.46
N ASN A 564 -16.11 9.50 13.37
CA ASN A 564 -16.71 10.53 12.52
C ASN A 564 -16.70 10.26 11.01
N HIS A 565 -16.10 9.15 10.59
CA HIS A 565 -16.10 8.69 9.22
C HIS A 565 -16.81 7.34 9.05
N GLY A 566 -17.61 6.92 10.04
CA GLY A 566 -18.42 5.71 9.98
C GLY A 566 -17.63 4.41 10.13
N ILE A 567 -16.34 4.46 10.49
CA ILE A 567 -15.59 3.24 10.81
C ILE A 567 -16.04 2.75 12.18
N VAL A 568 -16.41 1.47 12.23
CA VAL A 568 -16.78 0.78 13.45
C VAL A 568 -15.71 -0.25 13.79
N GLY A 569 -15.10 -0.09 14.97
CA GLY A 569 -14.23 -1.08 15.58
C GLY A 569 -14.95 -1.86 16.67
N TYR A 570 -14.64 -3.15 16.76
CA TYR A 570 -15.14 -4.03 17.81
C TYR A 570 -14.00 -4.55 18.67
N GLY A 571 -14.27 -4.69 19.96
CA GLY A 571 -13.39 -5.40 20.88
C GLY A 571 -14.22 -6.12 21.93
N GLU A 572 -13.62 -7.07 22.62
CA GLU A 572 -14.30 -7.92 23.60
C GLU A 572 -13.68 -7.73 24.99
N ALA A 573 -14.52 -7.77 26.02
CA ALA A 573 -14.12 -7.77 27.42
C ALA A 573 -14.22 -9.20 27.97
N GLY A 574 -13.09 -9.80 28.35
CA GLY A 574 -12.99 -11.24 28.67
C GLY A 574 -13.56 -11.68 30.02
N ILE A 575 -14.29 -10.83 30.73
CA ILE A 575 -14.68 -11.08 32.13
C ILE A 575 -16.05 -11.77 32.26
N TRP A 576 -16.10 -13.05 31.90
CA TRP A 576 -17.33 -13.87 31.78
C TRP A 576 -18.27 -13.88 33.02
N GLY A 577 -17.82 -13.57 34.23
CA GLY A 577 -18.70 -13.46 35.43
C GLY A 577 -19.18 -12.05 35.82
N HIS A 578 -18.57 -11.00 35.27
CA HIS A 578 -18.79 -9.61 35.71
C HIS A 578 -18.92 -8.64 34.53
N ILE A 579 -19.47 -9.12 33.42
CA ILE A 579 -19.61 -8.37 32.17
C ILE A 579 -20.36 -7.04 32.33
N GLU A 580 -21.37 -6.97 33.22
CA GLU A 580 -22.11 -5.73 33.48
C GLU A 580 -21.26 -4.65 34.16
N ALA A 581 -20.28 -5.06 34.98
CA ALA A 581 -19.32 -4.14 35.57
C ALA A 581 -18.36 -3.59 34.50
N ALA A 582 -17.89 -4.44 33.59
CA ALA A 582 -17.09 -4.00 32.44
C ALA A 582 -17.89 -3.05 31.54
N ALA A 583 -19.17 -3.33 31.27
CA ALA A 583 -20.05 -2.44 30.51
C ALA A 583 -20.16 -1.04 31.15
N THR A 584 -20.26 -1.00 32.47
CA THR A 584 -20.28 0.26 33.23
C THR A 584 -18.94 1.01 33.12
N CYS A 585 -17.82 0.30 33.18
CA CYS A 585 -16.49 0.88 32.98
C CYS A 585 -16.29 1.41 31.55
N ILE A 586 -16.75 0.68 30.52
CA ILE A 586 -16.72 1.15 29.11
C ILE A 586 -17.48 2.47 28.97
N LYS A 587 -18.71 2.56 29.51
CA LYS A 587 -19.49 3.81 29.52
C LYS A 587 -18.76 4.95 30.22
N ARG A 588 -18.07 4.65 31.33
CA ARG A 588 -17.30 5.65 32.07
C ARG A 588 -16.10 6.17 31.27
N PHE A 589 -15.37 5.29 30.58
CA PHE A 589 -14.24 5.70 29.72
C PHE A 589 -14.70 6.41 28.44
N ALA A 590 -15.91 6.13 27.95
CA ALA A 590 -16.50 6.83 26.81
C ALA A 590 -16.53 8.36 27.01
N GLU A 591 -16.82 8.83 28.23
CA GLU A 591 -16.85 10.27 28.56
C GLU A 591 -15.53 10.99 28.25
N TYR A 592 -14.39 10.29 28.33
CA TYR A 592 -13.07 10.82 27.98
C TYR A 592 -12.75 10.66 26.49
N LEU A 593 -13.12 9.51 25.92
CA LEU A 593 -12.71 9.11 24.57
C LEU A 593 -13.47 9.87 23.47
N ILE A 594 -14.74 10.21 23.69
CA ILE A 594 -15.55 10.93 22.72
C ILE A 594 -14.90 12.30 22.39
N GLY A 595 -14.77 12.59 21.10
CA GLY A 595 -14.10 13.79 20.59
C GLY A 595 -12.57 13.69 20.53
N LYS A 596 -11.96 12.55 20.88
CA LYS A 596 -10.51 12.32 20.76
C LYS A 596 -10.14 11.60 19.47
N ARG A 597 -8.89 11.74 19.04
CA ARG A 597 -8.30 10.97 17.95
C ARG A 597 -8.22 9.49 18.30
N ALA A 598 -8.79 8.61 17.50
CA ALA A 598 -8.78 7.15 17.70
C ALA A 598 -7.37 6.53 17.59
N PHE A 599 -6.47 7.15 16.82
CA PHE A 599 -5.15 6.56 16.51
C PHE A 599 -4.13 6.67 17.63
N ASP A 600 -4.42 7.46 18.66
CA ASP A 600 -3.57 7.71 19.81
C ASP A 600 -3.74 6.58 20.86
N ILE A 601 -3.73 5.31 20.39
CA ILE A 601 -4.11 4.11 21.15
C ILE A 601 -3.31 3.98 22.44
N GLU A 602 -1.98 4.00 22.35
CA GLU A 602 -1.09 3.91 23.52
C GLU A 602 -1.33 5.05 24.53
N HIS A 603 -1.66 6.25 24.03
CA HIS A 603 -1.98 7.38 24.90
C HIS A 603 -3.29 7.14 25.67
N HIS A 604 -4.36 6.74 24.98
CA HIS A 604 -5.64 6.42 25.61
C HIS A 604 -5.54 5.26 26.58
N TRP A 605 -4.79 4.22 26.21
CA TRP A 605 -4.48 3.09 27.07
C TRP A 605 -3.86 3.56 28.39
N ASN A 606 -2.85 4.44 28.31
CA ASN A 606 -2.21 5.02 29.50
C ASN A 606 -3.14 5.95 30.28
N VAL A 607 -3.99 6.74 29.62
CA VAL A 607 -4.96 7.60 30.32
C VAL A 607 -5.94 6.75 31.12
N MET A 608 -6.56 5.73 30.52
CA MET A 608 -7.51 4.86 31.22
C MET A 608 -6.84 4.12 32.39
N HIS A 609 -5.64 3.58 32.19
CA HIS A 609 -4.91 2.87 33.23
C HIS A 609 -4.46 3.80 34.37
N ARG A 610 -4.01 5.02 34.08
CA ARG A 610 -3.53 5.96 35.10
C ARG A 610 -4.65 6.72 35.79
N PHE A 611 -5.76 6.98 35.09
CA PHE A 611 -6.94 7.61 35.66
C PHE A 611 -7.66 6.73 36.67
N SER A 612 -7.63 5.41 36.48
CA SER A 612 -8.41 4.51 37.33
C SER A 612 -7.96 4.55 38.80
N TYR A 613 -6.71 4.96 39.09
CA TYR A 613 -6.01 4.98 40.40
C TYR A 613 -6.03 3.64 41.16
N PHE A 614 -7.20 3.04 41.31
CA PHE A 614 -7.48 1.67 41.74
C PHE A 614 -7.78 0.80 40.51
N GLN A 615 -6.95 -0.22 40.32
CA GLN A 615 -7.07 -1.17 39.22
C GLN A 615 -7.95 -2.37 39.60
N GLY A 616 -8.36 -3.16 38.60
CA GLY A 616 -9.11 -4.39 38.82
C GLY A 616 -9.54 -5.05 37.51
N LEU A 617 -9.97 -6.32 37.58
CA LEU A 617 -10.33 -7.13 36.41
C LEU A 617 -11.40 -6.48 35.52
N ALA A 618 -12.49 -5.97 36.08
CA ALA A 618 -13.56 -5.35 35.28
C ALA A 618 -13.09 -4.07 34.56
N ILE A 619 -12.22 -3.29 35.21
CA ILE A 619 -11.62 -2.07 34.64
C ILE A 619 -10.67 -2.45 33.49
N ASN A 620 -9.79 -3.42 33.71
CA ASN A 620 -8.83 -3.87 32.70
C ASN A 620 -9.48 -4.62 31.54
N ALA A 621 -10.56 -5.37 31.78
CA ALA A 621 -11.37 -5.95 30.71
C ALA A 621 -12.03 -4.86 29.85
N ALA A 622 -12.53 -3.78 30.48
CA ALA A 622 -13.03 -2.62 29.74
C ALA A 622 -11.92 -1.93 28.93
N ILE A 623 -10.74 -1.71 29.52
CA ILE A 623 -9.57 -1.15 28.82
C ILE A 623 -9.20 -2.02 27.63
N SER A 624 -9.13 -3.35 27.82
CA SER A 624 -8.82 -4.32 26.76
C SER A 624 -9.81 -4.25 25.61
N SER A 625 -11.12 -4.26 25.92
CA SER A 625 -12.16 -4.17 24.89
C SER A 625 -12.09 -2.88 24.07
N ILE A 626 -11.74 -1.76 24.71
CA ILE A 626 -11.54 -0.46 24.03
C ILE A 626 -10.25 -0.50 23.19
N ASP A 627 -9.15 -1.01 23.74
CA ASP A 627 -7.87 -1.13 23.03
C ASP A 627 -8.01 -1.98 21.76
N ILE A 628 -8.65 -3.15 21.86
CA ILE A 628 -8.94 -4.02 20.72
C ILE A 628 -9.79 -3.27 19.68
N ALA A 629 -10.86 -2.58 20.11
CA ALA A 629 -11.72 -1.82 19.20
C ALA A 629 -10.97 -0.67 18.50
N LEU A 630 -10.06 0.02 19.20
CA LEU A 630 -9.25 1.09 18.60
C LEU A 630 -8.22 0.54 17.61
N TRP A 631 -7.62 -0.62 17.88
CA TRP A 631 -6.76 -1.32 16.92
C TRP A 631 -7.55 -1.78 15.69
N ASP A 632 -8.77 -2.26 15.88
CA ASP A 632 -9.69 -2.64 14.80
C ASP A 632 -10.05 -1.42 13.93
N VAL A 633 -10.41 -0.29 14.55
CA VAL A 633 -10.60 1.00 13.84
C VAL A 633 -9.36 1.35 13.03
N LYS A 634 -8.17 1.23 13.61
CA LYS A 634 -6.92 1.61 12.94
C LYS A 634 -6.59 0.72 11.75
N GLY A 635 -6.73 -0.60 11.90
CA GLY A 635 -6.53 -1.55 10.80
C GLY A 635 -7.55 -1.35 9.69
N LYS A 636 -8.84 -1.17 10.03
CA LYS A 636 -9.90 -0.86 9.06
C LYS A 636 -9.67 0.46 8.32
N ALA A 637 -9.29 1.52 9.04
CA ALA A 637 -8.99 2.83 8.46
C ALA A 637 -7.79 2.79 7.50
N LEU A 638 -6.80 1.95 7.79
CA LEU A 638 -5.59 1.80 6.99
C LEU A 638 -5.70 0.71 5.91
N GLY A 639 -6.78 -0.09 5.91
CA GLY A 639 -7.01 -1.17 4.97
C GLY A 639 -6.05 -2.35 5.13
N VAL A 640 -5.56 -2.62 6.34
CA VAL A 640 -4.60 -3.70 6.63
C VAL A 640 -5.00 -4.47 7.90
N PRO A 641 -4.67 -5.77 8.03
CA PRO A 641 -4.87 -6.51 9.27
C PRO A 641 -3.98 -5.94 10.38
N ILE A 642 -4.38 -6.11 11.63
CA ILE A 642 -3.67 -5.53 12.78
C ILE A 642 -2.22 -6.03 12.85
N TYR A 643 -1.94 -7.30 12.54
CA TYR A 643 -0.58 -7.85 12.63
C TYR A 643 0.43 -7.13 11.72
N GLU A 644 -0.01 -6.59 10.57
CA GLU A 644 0.85 -5.78 9.68
C GLU A 644 1.30 -4.48 10.37
N LEU A 645 0.44 -3.89 11.20
CA LEU A 645 0.76 -2.71 12.00
C LEU A 645 1.70 -3.04 13.17
N LEU A 646 1.73 -4.31 13.60
CA LEU A 646 2.55 -4.81 14.72
C LEU A 646 3.91 -5.36 14.29
N GLY A 647 4.31 -5.15 13.03
CA GLY A 647 5.61 -5.58 12.50
C GLY A 647 5.56 -6.68 11.44
N GLY A 648 4.37 -7.09 11.02
CA GLY A 648 4.17 -8.14 10.01
C GLY A 648 3.99 -9.53 10.61
N ALA A 649 3.59 -10.49 9.76
CA ALA A 649 3.33 -11.86 10.18
C ALA A 649 4.61 -12.68 10.30
N CYS A 650 4.85 -13.26 11.48
CA CYS A 650 5.83 -14.33 11.69
C CYS A 650 5.31 -15.70 11.22
N ARG A 651 3.98 -15.83 11.07
CA ARG A 651 3.29 -17.06 10.65
C ARG A 651 1.93 -16.72 10.04
N THR A 652 1.42 -17.61 9.19
CA THR A 652 0.12 -17.45 8.49
C THR A 652 -0.99 -18.35 9.05
N LYS A 653 -0.65 -19.31 9.90
CA LYS A 653 -1.59 -20.22 10.57
C LYS A 653 -1.26 -20.34 12.05
N ALA A 654 -2.27 -20.61 12.86
CA ALA A 654 -2.13 -20.86 14.30
C ALA A 654 -2.58 -22.28 14.63
N ARG A 655 -1.73 -23.05 15.33
CA ARG A 655 -2.14 -24.33 15.90
C ARG A 655 -3.19 -24.06 16.98
N VAL A 656 -4.25 -24.86 17.04
CA VAL A 656 -5.33 -24.70 18.00
C VAL A 656 -5.52 -25.95 18.84
N TYR A 657 -6.01 -25.78 20.06
CA TYR A 657 -6.56 -26.87 20.84
C TYR A 657 -8.08 -26.69 21.03
N GLY A 658 -8.82 -27.79 20.89
CA GLY A 658 -10.26 -27.82 21.14
C GLY A 658 -10.56 -28.19 22.59
N HIS A 659 -11.67 -27.68 23.11
CA HIS A 659 -12.13 -28.01 24.47
C HIS A 659 -12.77 -29.39 24.55
N ILE A 660 -12.66 -30.07 25.68
CA ILE A 660 -13.40 -31.31 25.94
C ILE A 660 -14.25 -31.12 27.20
N TYR A 661 -15.56 -31.00 27.02
CA TYR A 661 -16.55 -30.82 28.09
C TYR A 661 -17.46 -32.03 28.17
N GLU A 662 -17.21 -32.91 29.14
CA GLU A 662 -18.03 -34.08 29.38
C GLU A 662 -18.07 -34.44 30.87
N SER A 663 -19.23 -34.89 31.34
CA SER A 663 -19.45 -35.16 32.77
C SER A 663 -18.93 -36.52 33.24
N THR A 664 -18.52 -37.40 32.33
CA THR A 664 -17.96 -38.72 32.66
C THR A 664 -16.74 -39.02 31.82
N ILE A 665 -15.79 -39.77 32.38
CA ILE A 665 -14.57 -40.14 31.69
C ILE A 665 -14.84 -40.94 30.41
N GLU A 666 -15.82 -41.85 30.38
CA GLU A 666 -16.16 -42.60 29.17
C GLU A 666 -16.54 -41.68 28.00
N LYS A 667 -17.34 -40.65 28.27
CA LYS A 667 -17.71 -39.64 27.27
C LYS A 667 -16.53 -38.76 26.88
N VAL A 668 -15.67 -38.38 27.84
CA VAL A 668 -14.42 -37.67 27.53
C VAL A 668 -13.57 -38.47 26.53
N LEU A 669 -13.42 -39.79 26.74
CA LEU A 669 -12.64 -40.65 25.84
C LEU A 669 -13.28 -40.79 24.45
N GLU A 670 -14.61 -40.88 24.38
CA GLU A 670 -15.35 -40.87 23.11
C GLU A 670 -15.16 -39.55 22.36
N GLU A 671 -15.23 -38.43 23.06
CA GLU A 671 -15.07 -37.09 22.49
C GLU A 671 -13.64 -36.82 22.05
N CYS A 672 -12.64 -37.28 22.81
CA CYS A 672 -11.23 -37.27 22.40
C CYS A 672 -11.04 -37.99 21.06
N LYS A 673 -11.64 -39.17 20.87
CA LYS A 673 -11.58 -39.88 19.58
C LYS A 673 -12.27 -39.08 18.48
N ARG A 674 -13.48 -38.57 18.76
CA ARG A 674 -14.27 -37.81 17.79
C ARG A 674 -13.54 -36.56 17.31
N LYS A 675 -12.95 -35.76 18.21
CA LYS A 675 -12.20 -34.55 17.83
C LYS A 675 -10.87 -34.88 17.16
N MET A 676 -10.23 -35.99 17.52
CA MET A 676 -9.03 -36.48 16.84
C MET A 676 -9.36 -36.85 15.38
N ASP A 677 -10.50 -37.51 15.15
CA ASP A 677 -11.00 -37.86 13.81
C ASP A 677 -11.39 -36.60 13.00
N LEU A 678 -11.78 -35.50 13.67
CA LEU A 678 -11.98 -34.18 13.06
C LEU A 678 -10.65 -33.45 12.77
N GLY A 679 -9.51 -34.04 13.10
CA GLY A 679 -8.19 -33.54 12.76
C GLY A 679 -7.56 -32.61 13.80
N PHE A 680 -8.12 -32.49 15.01
CA PHE A 680 -7.45 -31.77 16.10
C PHE A 680 -6.19 -32.52 16.55
N THR A 681 -5.12 -31.78 16.81
CA THR A 681 -3.83 -32.31 17.27
C THR A 681 -3.49 -31.89 18.70
N ALA A 682 -4.41 -31.19 19.37
CA ALA A 682 -4.28 -30.82 20.78
C ALA A 682 -5.67 -30.66 21.40
N PHE A 683 -5.79 -31.06 22.66
CA PHE A 683 -7.01 -30.90 23.46
C PHE A 683 -6.70 -30.15 24.75
N GLY A 684 -7.58 -29.20 25.09
CA GLY A 684 -7.50 -28.45 26.33
C GLY A 684 -8.84 -28.36 27.03
N HIS A 685 -8.89 -27.64 28.15
CA HIS A 685 -9.99 -27.73 29.10
C HIS A 685 -10.29 -29.19 29.52
N ILE A 686 -9.26 -30.04 29.50
CA ILE A 686 -9.38 -31.42 29.96
C ILE A 686 -9.28 -31.41 31.48
N ASN A 687 -10.44 -31.44 32.14
CA ASN A 687 -10.52 -31.50 33.59
C ASN A 687 -10.45 -32.95 34.10
N PRO A 688 -9.34 -33.37 34.76
CA PRO A 688 -9.18 -34.73 35.23
C PRO A 688 -10.05 -35.04 36.46
N PHE A 689 -10.60 -34.02 37.14
CA PHE A 689 -11.49 -34.20 38.28
C PHE A 689 -12.96 -34.41 37.89
N LEU A 690 -13.29 -34.27 36.59
CA LEU A 690 -14.62 -34.31 35.98
C LEU A 690 -15.58 -33.24 36.53
N ASP A 691 -16.28 -32.56 35.63
CA ASP A 691 -17.22 -31.51 35.99
C ASP A 691 -18.51 -32.13 36.55
N GLU A 692 -18.62 -32.17 37.87
CA GLU A 692 -19.86 -32.49 38.58
C GLU A 692 -20.72 -31.22 38.65
N GLY A 693 -22.03 -31.30 38.39
CA GLY A 693 -22.88 -30.10 38.36
C GLY A 693 -22.79 -29.25 39.63
N VAL A 694 -22.79 -27.92 39.49
CA VAL A 694 -22.56 -26.93 40.57
C VAL A 694 -23.52 -27.00 41.76
N ASP A 695 -24.63 -27.72 41.65
CA ASP A 695 -25.61 -27.92 42.73
C ASP A 695 -25.33 -29.20 43.56
N GLN A 696 -24.28 -29.97 43.23
CA GLN A 696 -23.92 -31.20 43.93
C GLN A 696 -22.95 -30.95 45.09
N VAL A 697 -23.14 -31.67 46.20
CA VAL A 697 -22.21 -31.60 47.34
C VAL A 697 -20.94 -32.39 47.02
N TYR A 698 -19.80 -31.71 46.94
CA TYR A 698 -18.53 -32.34 46.61
C TYR A 698 -17.78 -32.83 47.87
N PHE A 699 -17.35 -34.09 47.87
CA PHE A 699 -16.36 -34.63 48.81
C PHE A 699 -15.70 -35.90 48.29
N LYS A 700 -14.36 -35.92 48.26
CA LYS A 700 -13.53 -37.11 48.08
C LYS A 700 -12.36 -37.06 49.06
N THR A 701 -11.92 -38.22 49.58
CA THR A 701 -10.66 -38.27 50.34
C THR A 701 -9.50 -37.89 49.43
N HIS A 702 -8.45 -37.29 49.99
CA HIS A 702 -7.30 -36.81 49.21
C HIS A 702 -6.72 -37.90 48.29
N VAL A 703 -6.48 -39.11 48.81
CA VAL A 703 -5.96 -40.24 48.01
C VAL A 703 -6.88 -40.60 46.84
N ARG A 704 -8.21 -40.60 47.05
CA ARG A 704 -9.16 -40.94 45.99
C ARG A 704 -9.26 -39.82 44.96
N LYS A 705 -9.30 -38.56 45.40
CA LYS A 705 -9.28 -37.36 44.54
C LYS A 705 -8.08 -37.38 43.60
N MET A 706 -6.87 -37.65 44.13
CA MET A 706 -5.64 -37.68 43.32
C MET A 706 -5.60 -38.90 42.39
N GLN A 707 -5.91 -40.10 42.89
CA GLN A 707 -5.86 -41.32 42.08
C GLN A 707 -6.85 -41.30 40.92
N ASP A 708 -8.10 -40.87 41.16
CA ASP A 708 -9.12 -40.72 40.11
C ASP A 708 -8.62 -39.80 38.99
N ALA A 709 -8.07 -38.64 39.36
CA ALA A 709 -7.57 -37.65 38.40
C ALA A 709 -6.36 -38.16 37.60
N ILE A 710 -5.39 -38.79 38.27
CA ILE A 710 -4.20 -39.37 37.62
C ILE A 710 -4.62 -40.48 36.64
N ASP A 711 -5.53 -41.37 37.06
CA ASP A 711 -6.01 -42.47 36.23
C ASP A 711 -6.79 -41.95 35.02
N ASN A 712 -7.57 -40.88 35.19
CA ASN A 712 -8.28 -40.22 34.09
C ASN A 712 -7.31 -39.69 33.02
N VAL A 713 -6.24 -38.98 33.40
CA VAL A 713 -5.23 -38.48 32.42
C VAL A 713 -4.53 -39.64 31.71
N LYS A 714 -4.17 -40.71 32.42
CA LYS A 714 -3.57 -41.91 31.82
C LYS A 714 -4.48 -42.54 30.77
N ARG A 715 -5.76 -42.71 31.09
CA ARG A 715 -6.77 -43.24 30.14
C ARG A 715 -6.93 -42.35 28.91
N MET A 716 -6.90 -41.02 29.08
CA MET A 716 -6.94 -40.09 27.95
C MET A 716 -5.71 -40.25 27.05
N ARG A 717 -4.50 -40.31 27.64
CA ARG A 717 -3.26 -40.55 26.90
C ARG A 717 -3.28 -41.89 26.15
N GLU A 718 -3.76 -42.96 26.76
CA GLU A 718 -3.93 -44.27 26.10
C GLU A 718 -4.82 -44.19 24.85
N VAL A 719 -5.86 -43.36 24.90
CA VAL A 719 -6.80 -43.17 23.78
C VAL A 719 -6.21 -42.34 22.65
N VAL A 720 -5.54 -41.23 22.97
CA VAL A 720 -5.05 -40.29 21.95
C VAL A 720 -3.65 -40.63 21.43
N GLY A 721 -2.89 -41.46 22.16
CA GLY A 721 -1.54 -41.86 21.80
C GLY A 721 -0.57 -40.68 21.75
N ASP A 722 0.36 -40.70 20.80
CA ASP A 722 1.35 -39.66 20.51
C ASP A 722 0.86 -38.61 19.49
N LYS A 723 -0.38 -38.74 19.01
CA LYS A 723 -0.95 -37.90 17.94
C LYS A 723 -1.49 -36.56 18.44
N VAL A 724 -1.77 -36.46 19.74
CA VAL A 724 -2.46 -35.31 20.34
C VAL A 724 -1.75 -34.85 21.59
N ASP A 725 -1.53 -33.54 21.70
CA ASP A 725 -1.04 -32.91 22.92
C ASP A 725 -2.17 -32.69 23.92
N LEU A 726 -1.92 -33.02 25.20
CA LEU A 726 -2.88 -32.83 26.29
C LEU A 726 -2.52 -31.58 27.09
N LEU A 727 -3.45 -30.62 27.12
CA LEU A 727 -3.40 -29.45 27.99
C LEU A 727 -4.37 -29.70 29.15
N VAL A 728 -3.82 -30.07 30.30
CA VAL A 728 -4.62 -30.50 31.46
C VAL A 728 -5.01 -29.29 32.28
N GLU A 729 -6.30 -29.08 32.49
CA GLU A 729 -6.84 -27.94 33.22
C GLU A 729 -7.31 -28.36 34.62
N LEU A 730 -6.85 -27.65 35.65
CA LEU A 730 -7.10 -27.96 37.06
C LEU A 730 -7.98 -26.91 37.76
N HIS A 731 -8.32 -25.81 37.09
CA HIS A 731 -9.20 -24.74 37.56
C HIS A 731 -8.83 -24.20 38.95
N ARG A 732 -7.54 -24.21 39.30
CA ARG A 732 -7.00 -23.73 40.59
C ARG A 732 -7.43 -24.57 41.80
N ARG A 733 -7.95 -25.77 41.57
CA ARG A 733 -8.61 -26.62 42.57
C ARG A 733 -7.64 -27.24 43.58
N LEU A 734 -6.34 -27.20 43.32
CA LEU A 734 -5.35 -27.87 44.14
C LEU A 734 -4.63 -26.91 45.06
N THR A 735 -4.29 -27.43 46.24
CA THR A 735 -3.25 -26.85 47.07
C THR A 735 -1.87 -27.11 46.44
N PRO A 736 -0.83 -26.35 46.82
CA PRO A 736 0.54 -26.58 46.35
C PRO A 736 1.06 -28.01 46.57
N ALA A 737 0.64 -28.68 47.65
CA ALA A 737 1.02 -30.07 47.90
C ALA A 737 0.29 -31.04 46.97
N GLU A 738 -1.01 -30.85 46.76
CA GLU A 738 -1.80 -31.64 45.82
C GLU A 738 -1.31 -31.47 44.39
N ALA A 739 -0.95 -30.25 43.97
CA ALA A 739 -0.39 -30.00 42.64
C ALA A 739 0.89 -30.82 42.39
N VAL A 740 1.80 -30.86 43.38
CA VAL A 740 3.02 -31.68 43.28
C VAL A 740 2.69 -33.17 43.20
N THR A 741 1.78 -33.66 44.04
CA THR A 741 1.36 -35.07 44.01
C THR A 741 0.72 -35.45 42.68
N PHE A 742 -0.16 -34.61 42.15
CA PHE A 742 -0.84 -34.86 40.89
C PHE A 742 0.14 -34.86 39.71
N CYS A 743 0.98 -33.83 39.58
CA CYS A 743 1.94 -33.70 38.48
C CYS A 743 2.99 -34.82 38.46
N GLU A 744 3.45 -35.28 39.63
CA GLU A 744 4.34 -36.45 39.71
C GLU A 744 3.64 -37.72 39.21
N GLY A 745 2.33 -37.87 39.48
CA GLY A 745 1.54 -39.02 39.07
C GLY A 745 1.26 -39.11 37.56
N ILE A 746 1.31 -37.97 36.86
CA ILE A 746 1.01 -37.89 35.41
C ILE A 746 2.26 -37.68 34.54
N LYS A 747 3.47 -37.62 35.10
CA LYS A 747 4.70 -37.29 34.34
C LYS A 747 4.93 -38.16 33.09
N GLU A 748 4.63 -39.45 33.18
CA GLU A 748 4.79 -40.43 32.08
C GLU A 748 3.74 -40.24 30.97
N THR A 749 2.72 -39.39 31.20
CA THR A 749 1.72 -39.04 30.19
C THR A 749 2.15 -37.87 29.31
N HIS A 750 3.28 -37.22 29.62
CA HIS A 750 3.85 -36.10 28.87
C HIS A 750 2.79 -35.06 28.43
N PRO A 751 2.04 -34.47 29.37
CA PRO A 751 1.14 -33.37 29.02
C PRO A 751 1.97 -32.18 28.52
N MET A 752 1.43 -31.41 27.56
CA MET A 752 2.09 -30.22 27.04
C MET A 752 2.19 -29.13 28.11
N LEU A 753 1.11 -28.97 28.89
CA LEU A 753 1.06 -28.12 30.08
C LEU A 753 0.02 -28.62 31.08
N VAL A 754 0.23 -28.23 32.33
CA VAL A 754 -0.79 -28.22 33.38
C VAL A 754 -1.18 -26.77 33.64
N GLU A 755 -2.46 -26.48 33.40
CA GLU A 755 -3.06 -25.17 33.53
C GLU A 755 -3.53 -24.91 34.95
N ASP A 756 -3.25 -23.69 35.44
CA ASP A 756 -3.76 -23.14 36.70
C ASP A 756 -3.74 -24.17 37.86
N PRO A 757 -2.58 -24.77 38.20
CA PRO A 757 -2.53 -25.87 39.16
C PRO A 757 -2.96 -25.45 40.57
N ILE A 758 -2.69 -24.20 40.92
CA ILE A 758 -3.12 -23.59 42.18
C ILE A 758 -3.69 -22.21 41.87
N ARG A 759 -4.36 -21.59 42.84
CA ARG A 759 -4.85 -20.21 42.68
C ARG A 759 -3.70 -19.21 42.43
N PRO A 760 -3.85 -18.25 41.49
CA PRO A 760 -2.73 -17.49 40.94
C PRO A 760 -2.34 -16.25 41.77
N GLU A 761 -3.00 -15.95 42.89
CA GLU A 761 -2.79 -14.70 43.62
C GLU A 761 -1.40 -14.59 44.27
N ASN A 762 -0.68 -15.69 44.40
CA ASN A 762 0.66 -15.72 45.00
C ASN A 762 1.70 -16.32 44.04
N ALA A 763 2.44 -15.44 43.37
CA ALA A 763 3.50 -15.83 42.44
C ALA A 763 4.64 -16.62 43.11
N ASP A 764 4.96 -16.37 44.38
CA ASP A 764 5.97 -17.15 45.12
C ASP A 764 5.48 -18.59 45.38
N ALA A 765 4.18 -18.76 45.65
CA ALA A 765 3.58 -20.07 45.80
C ALA A 765 3.55 -20.84 44.48
N MET A 766 3.28 -20.17 43.36
CA MET A 766 3.34 -20.76 42.02
C MET A 766 4.77 -21.17 41.68
N ALA A 767 5.75 -20.31 41.92
CA ALA A 767 7.17 -20.63 41.74
C ALA A 767 7.59 -21.84 42.59
N ARG A 768 7.13 -21.94 43.83
CA ARG A 768 7.40 -23.11 44.68
C ARG A 768 6.83 -24.41 44.08
N VAL A 769 5.69 -24.35 43.39
CA VAL A 769 5.14 -25.50 42.66
C VAL A 769 5.96 -25.79 41.41
N ALA A 770 6.25 -24.78 40.57
CA ALA A 770 7.04 -24.91 39.35
C ALA A 770 8.38 -25.64 39.60
N HIS A 771 9.12 -25.24 40.63
CA HIS A 771 10.40 -25.86 41.00
C HIS A 771 10.31 -27.32 41.50
N ARG A 772 9.12 -27.88 41.67
CA ARG A 772 8.90 -29.21 42.27
C ARG A 772 8.13 -30.17 41.39
N ILE A 773 7.61 -29.72 40.26
CA ILE A 773 6.84 -30.57 39.37
C ILE A 773 7.63 -30.90 38.10
N PRO A 774 7.43 -32.11 37.52
CA PRO A 774 8.14 -32.52 36.31
C PRO A 774 7.41 -32.12 35.01
N VAL A 775 6.37 -31.27 35.10
CA VAL A 775 5.45 -30.95 34.01
C VAL A 775 5.41 -29.43 33.82
N PRO A 776 5.38 -28.91 32.57
CA PRO A 776 5.30 -27.46 32.33
C PRO A 776 4.01 -26.84 32.89
N ILE A 777 4.11 -25.65 33.45
CA ILE A 777 2.97 -24.87 33.94
C ILE A 777 2.49 -23.91 32.85
N GLY A 778 1.17 -23.85 32.67
CA GLY A 778 0.47 -22.77 32.00
C GLY A 778 -0.37 -21.96 32.98
N THR A 779 -0.15 -20.67 33.12
CA THR A 779 -1.02 -19.82 33.97
C THR A 779 -0.95 -18.36 33.53
N GLY A 780 -1.91 -17.55 33.99
CA GLY A 780 -1.96 -16.11 33.72
C GLY A 780 -3.31 -15.59 33.23
N GLU A 781 -4.32 -16.45 33.03
CA GLU A 781 -5.62 -16.04 32.48
C GLU A 781 -6.31 -14.93 33.30
N ARG A 782 -6.06 -14.90 34.62
CA ARG A 782 -6.61 -13.91 35.55
C ARG A 782 -5.74 -12.66 35.72
N PHE A 783 -4.56 -12.62 35.09
CA PHE A 783 -3.67 -11.47 35.18
C PHE A 783 -4.13 -10.38 34.22
N CYS A 784 -4.28 -9.19 34.77
CA CYS A 784 -4.89 -8.07 34.05
C CYS A 784 -3.88 -6.97 33.72
N THR A 785 -2.64 -7.08 34.22
CA THR A 785 -1.57 -6.12 33.98
C THR A 785 -0.25 -6.80 33.63
N ILE A 786 0.62 -6.08 32.93
CA ILE A 786 1.99 -6.54 32.61
C ILE A 786 2.82 -6.83 33.87
N TYR A 787 2.48 -6.24 35.02
CA TYR A 787 3.25 -6.36 36.25
C TYR A 787 3.07 -7.71 36.93
N GLU A 788 1.88 -8.31 36.82
CA GLU A 788 1.60 -9.65 37.34
C GLU A 788 2.38 -10.70 36.53
N PHE A 789 2.38 -10.56 35.21
CA PHE A 789 3.22 -11.39 34.33
C PHE A 789 4.71 -11.20 34.63
N GLN A 790 5.18 -9.96 34.80
CA GLN A 790 6.57 -9.70 35.17
C GLN A 790 6.95 -10.38 36.49
N ALA A 791 6.08 -10.35 37.50
CA ALA A 791 6.32 -11.00 38.78
C ALA A 791 6.43 -12.52 38.65
N LEU A 792 5.63 -13.13 37.77
CA LEU A 792 5.65 -14.57 37.46
C LEU A 792 6.92 -14.96 36.70
N LEU A 793 7.26 -14.22 35.64
CA LEU A 793 8.45 -14.44 34.81
C LEU A 793 9.74 -14.28 35.59
N ALA A 794 9.83 -13.29 36.49
CA ALA A 794 11.01 -13.05 37.33
C ALA A 794 11.28 -14.16 38.36
N ARG A 795 10.35 -15.11 38.53
CA ARG A 795 10.44 -16.23 39.47
C ARG A 795 10.54 -17.58 38.79
N ASP A 796 10.66 -17.60 37.46
CA ASP A 796 10.65 -18.83 36.65
C ASP A 796 9.46 -19.72 37.01
N ALA A 797 8.28 -19.10 37.19
CA ALA A 797 7.10 -19.77 37.72
C ALA A 797 6.18 -20.35 36.63
N VAL A 798 6.56 -20.24 35.35
CA VAL A 798 5.74 -20.65 34.20
C VAL A 798 6.59 -20.87 32.94
N GLU A 799 6.18 -21.82 32.10
CA GLU A 799 6.75 -22.06 30.76
C GLU A 799 5.82 -21.57 29.64
N TYR A 800 4.52 -21.54 29.91
CA TYR A 800 3.46 -21.06 29.01
C TYR A 800 2.65 -19.95 29.67
N ALA A 801 2.92 -18.69 29.31
CA ALA A 801 2.12 -17.57 29.80
C ALA A 801 0.76 -17.55 29.11
N ARG A 802 -0.31 -17.77 29.89
CA ARG A 802 -1.69 -17.76 29.42
C ARG A 802 -2.26 -16.35 29.41
N VAL A 803 -2.01 -15.64 28.32
CA VAL A 803 -2.37 -14.22 28.21
C VAL A 803 -3.80 -14.10 27.68
N ASP A 804 -4.72 -13.59 28.49
CA ASP A 804 -6.04 -13.18 28.00
C ASP A 804 -5.96 -11.77 27.41
N VAL A 805 -6.02 -11.68 26.07
CA VAL A 805 -5.94 -10.42 25.33
C VAL A 805 -7.12 -9.49 25.68
N ALA A 806 -8.28 -10.05 26.04
CA ALA A 806 -9.48 -9.31 26.40
C ALA A 806 -9.51 -8.89 27.89
N VAL A 807 -8.45 -9.17 28.65
CA VAL A 807 -8.31 -8.77 30.07
C VAL A 807 -6.99 -8.04 30.34
N CYS A 808 -5.87 -8.41 29.71
CA CYS A 808 -4.53 -7.92 30.04
C CYS A 808 -4.16 -6.55 29.43
N GLY A 809 -5.15 -5.72 29.12
CA GLY A 809 -4.98 -4.43 28.46
C GLY A 809 -4.95 -4.51 26.93
N GLY A 810 -5.66 -5.47 26.33
CA GLY A 810 -5.84 -5.54 24.89
C GLY A 810 -4.63 -6.05 24.13
N ILE A 811 -4.62 -5.78 22.83
CA ILE A 811 -3.51 -6.09 21.92
C ILE A 811 -2.23 -5.36 22.36
N THR A 812 -2.38 -4.11 22.81
CA THR A 812 -1.26 -3.31 23.34
C THR A 812 -0.61 -3.97 24.55
N GLY A 813 -1.41 -4.42 25.52
CA GLY A 813 -0.93 -5.10 26.72
C GLY A 813 -0.34 -6.47 26.41
N ALA A 814 -1.06 -7.30 25.64
CA ALA A 814 -0.64 -8.64 25.28
C ALA A 814 0.70 -8.65 24.53
N LYS A 815 0.92 -7.70 23.61
CA LYS A 815 2.19 -7.60 22.88
C LYS A 815 3.37 -7.24 23.80
N LYS A 816 3.15 -6.44 24.85
CA LYS A 816 4.17 -6.14 25.87
C LYS A 816 4.49 -7.38 26.71
N VAL A 817 3.48 -8.15 27.11
CA VAL A 817 3.69 -9.41 27.83
C VAL A 817 4.46 -10.42 26.97
N ALA A 818 4.08 -10.57 25.69
CA ALA A 818 4.75 -11.47 24.76
C ALA A 818 6.25 -11.16 24.63
N ALA A 819 6.60 -9.88 24.48
CA ALA A 819 8.01 -9.45 24.39
C ALA A 819 8.78 -9.70 25.70
N MET A 820 8.17 -9.52 26.87
CA MET A 820 8.81 -9.87 28.15
C MET A 820 8.99 -11.39 28.28
N ALA A 821 7.97 -12.17 27.96
CA ALA A 821 8.02 -13.64 28.02
C ALA A 821 9.09 -14.20 27.07
N GLU A 822 9.25 -13.61 25.89
CA GLU A 822 10.27 -14.01 24.90
C GLU A 822 11.68 -13.95 25.51
N ALA A 823 11.99 -12.89 26.26
CA ALA A 823 13.28 -12.72 26.95
C ALA A 823 13.54 -13.75 28.06
N HIS A 824 12.48 -14.43 28.53
CA HIS A 824 12.55 -15.49 29.55
C HIS A 824 12.41 -16.90 28.94
N HIS A 825 12.45 -17.03 27.61
CA HIS A 825 12.17 -18.30 26.91
C HIS A 825 10.78 -18.89 27.18
N VAL A 826 9.83 -18.05 27.59
CA VAL A 826 8.44 -18.43 27.87
C VAL A 826 7.60 -18.24 26.61
N GLN A 827 6.76 -19.24 26.31
CA GLN A 827 5.84 -19.21 25.18
C GLN A 827 4.50 -18.60 25.57
N ILE A 828 3.82 -17.99 24.61
CA ILE A 828 2.49 -17.43 24.77
C ILE A 828 1.43 -18.43 24.30
N VAL A 829 0.47 -18.68 25.17
CA VAL A 829 -0.75 -19.48 24.89
C VAL A 829 -1.94 -18.56 25.15
N PRO A 830 -2.46 -17.83 24.15
CA PRO A 830 -3.53 -16.88 24.42
C PRO A 830 -4.77 -17.58 24.97
N HIS A 831 -5.24 -17.11 26.12
CA HIS A 831 -6.49 -17.57 26.73
C HIS A 831 -7.66 -16.95 25.97
N ASN A 832 -8.59 -17.78 25.53
CA ASN A 832 -9.74 -17.35 24.73
C ASN A 832 -10.95 -18.30 24.89
N PRO A 833 -11.66 -18.27 26.04
CA PRO A 833 -12.97 -18.89 26.21
C PRO A 833 -14.11 -18.03 25.63
N LEU A 834 -13.75 -17.07 24.77
CA LEU A 834 -14.57 -15.93 24.37
C LEU A 834 -15.18 -16.14 22.98
N SER A 835 -15.76 -15.08 22.42
CA SER A 835 -16.36 -15.12 21.08
C SER A 835 -15.30 -15.14 19.95
N PRO A 836 -15.72 -15.27 18.68
CA PRO A 836 -14.80 -15.17 17.55
C PRO A 836 -14.11 -13.79 17.40
N ILE A 837 -14.65 -12.73 18.02
CA ILE A 837 -13.98 -11.41 18.09
C ILE A 837 -12.74 -11.50 18.97
N GLY A 838 -12.84 -12.10 20.16
CA GLY A 838 -11.72 -12.42 21.03
C GLY A 838 -10.70 -13.33 20.33
N LEU A 839 -11.17 -14.38 19.65
CA LEU A 839 -10.31 -15.26 18.85
C LEU A 839 -9.52 -14.47 17.81
N ALA A 840 -10.18 -13.60 17.03
CA ALA A 840 -9.52 -12.79 16.03
C ALA A 840 -8.45 -11.89 16.64
N ALA A 841 -8.72 -11.26 17.79
CA ALA A 841 -7.73 -10.44 18.50
C ALA A 841 -6.51 -11.28 18.93
N CYS A 842 -6.72 -12.47 19.48
CA CYS A 842 -5.65 -13.40 19.82
C CYS A 842 -4.84 -13.83 18.59
N LEU A 843 -5.49 -14.13 17.47
CA LEU A 843 -4.82 -14.53 16.22
C LEU A 843 -3.98 -13.39 15.60
N GLN A 844 -4.45 -12.14 15.69
CA GLN A 844 -3.67 -10.98 15.27
C GLN A 844 -2.39 -10.81 16.10
N VAL A 845 -2.46 -11.06 17.43
CA VAL A 845 -1.27 -11.07 18.29
C VAL A 845 -0.37 -12.27 17.96
N ALA A 846 -0.96 -13.47 17.81
CA ALA A 846 -0.26 -14.69 17.47
C ALA A 846 0.51 -14.58 16.16
N ALA A 847 -0.03 -13.88 15.15
CA ALA A 847 0.65 -13.61 13.89
C ALA A 847 1.92 -12.77 14.11
N ALA A 848 1.88 -11.80 15.02
CA ALA A 848 2.90 -10.78 15.18
C ALA A 848 4.01 -11.11 16.19
N ILE A 849 3.95 -12.22 16.93
CA ILE A 849 4.95 -12.57 17.98
C ILE A 849 5.72 -13.84 17.63
N PRO A 850 7.03 -13.94 17.89
CA PRO A 850 7.79 -15.15 17.56
C PRO A 850 7.52 -16.30 18.54
N ASN A 851 7.28 -16.02 19.82
CA ASN A 851 7.08 -17.00 20.90
C ASN A 851 5.62 -17.46 21.11
N PHE A 852 4.84 -17.58 20.04
CA PHE A 852 3.49 -18.16 20.10
C PHE A 852 3.55 -19.69 20.05
N ALA A 853 2.91 -20.37 21.01
CA ALA A 853 2.86 -21.84 21.07
C ALA A 853 1.58 -22.42 20.43
N ILE A 854 0.42 -22.08 20.99
CA ILE A 854 -0.87 -22.64 20.57
C ILE A 854 -2.02 -21.71 21.00
N GLN A 855 -3.12 -21.72 20.24
CA GLN A 855 -4.30 -20.89 20.48
C GLN A 855 -5.45 -21.72 21.08
N GLU A 856 -6.07 -21.20 22.14
CA GLU A 856 -7.33 -21.73 22.65
C GLU A 856 -8.48 -21.48 21.65
N TYR A 857 -9.23 -22.53 21.31
CA TYR A 857 -10.34 -22.46 20.37
C TYR A 857 -11.63 -22.97 21.03
N ALA A 858 -12.48 -22.03 21.44
CA ALA A 858 -13.65 -22.27 22.28
C ALA A 858 -14.71 -23.12 21.57
N THR A 859 -14.78 -24.40 21.90
CA THR A 859 -15.64 -25.40 21.23
C THR A 859 -16.63 -26.02 22.22
N GLY A 860 -17.29 -25.15 22.99
CA GLY A 860 -18.29 -25.52 23.98
C GLY A 860 -18.54 -24.38 24.96
N PHE A 861 -19.30 -24.68 26.00
CA PHE A 861 -19.68 -23.78 27.09
C PHE A 861 -20.60 -22.60 26.69
N GLU A 862 -21.91 -22.86 26.70
CA GLU A 862 -22.94 -21.86 26.37
C GLU A 862 -23.97 -21.79 27.48
N ALA A 863 -24.27 -20.57 27.95
CA ALA A 863 -25.32 -20.31 28.93
C ALA A 863 -25.19 -21.10 30.25
N GLY A 864 -23.96 -21.37 30.67
CA GLY A 864 -23.67 -22.13 31.90
C GLY A 864 -23.75 -23.65 31.71
N VAL A 865 -23.86 -24.13 30.47
CA VAL A 865 -23.90 -25.54 30.11
C VAL A 865 -22.59 -25.92 29.43
N PHE A 866 -21.85 -26.84 30.06
CA PHE A 866 -20.63 -27.43 29.54
C PHE A 866 -20.96 -28.60 28.61
N GLU A 867 -20.99 -28.33 27.31
CA GLU A 867 -21.22 -29.34 26.27
C GLU A 867 -20.18 -29.18 25.16
N SER A 868 -19.58 -30.30 24.75
CA SER A 868 -18.61 -30.32 23.66
C SER A 868 -19.30 -30.07 22.32
N ARG A 869 -18.78 -29.11 21.55
CA ARG A 869 -19.21 -28.83 20.18
C ARG A 869 -18.03 -28.91 19.22
N SER A 870 -18.33 -28.95 17.92
CA SER A 870 -17.32 -28.86 16.86
C SER A 870 -17.11 -27.43 16.36
N GLU A 871 -18.14 -26.58 16.51
CA GLU A 871 -18.11 -25.19 16.06
C GLU A 871 -17.61 -24.27 17.17
N HIS A 872 -17.09 -23.11 16.78
CA HIS A 872 -16.69 -22.09 17.74
C HIS A 872 -17.92 -21.51 18.44
N LEU A 873 -17.82 -21.27 19.74
CA LEU A 873 -18.86 -20.59 20.50
C LEU A 873 -19.09 -19.17 19.93
N GLY A 874 -20.35 -18.81 19.65
CA GLY A 874 -20.70 -17.51 19.07
C GLY A 874 -20.42 -17.36 17.58
N SER A 875 -20.32 -18.47 16.83
CA SER A 875 -20.16 -18.44 15.37
C SER A 875 -21.31 -17.75 14.62
N ASP A 876 -22.50 -17.75 15.21
CA ASP A 876 -23.75 -17.19 14.67
C ASP A 876 -23.90 -15.67 14.82
N ILE A 877 -22.96 -15.00 15.53
CA ILE A 877 -23.00 -13.54 15.75
C ILE A 877 -21.90 -12.78 14.98
N VAL A 878 -21.11 -13.46 14.14
CA VAL A 878 -20.05 -12.85 13.33
C VAL A 878 -20.17 -13.22 11.84
N ASP A 879 -19.51 -12.45 10.99
CA ASP A 879 -19.48 -12.66 9.53
C ASP A 879 -18.47 -13.75 9.10
N TYR A 880 -17.45 -14.02 9.91
CA TYR A 880 -16.39 -14.98 9.61
C TYR A 880 -15.83 -15.63 10.87
N VAL A 881 -15.56 -16.94 10.80
CA VAL A 881 -14.87 -17.72 11.84
C VAL A 881 -13.81 -18.59 11.18
N PRO A 882 -12.53 -18.51 11.57
CA PRO A 882 -11.50 -19.42 11.11
C PRO A 882 -11.81 -20.87 11.50
N ILE A 883 -11.86 -21.78 10.52
CA ILE A 883 -12.24 -23.19 10.74
C ILE A 883 -10.98 -24.04 10.93
N PRO A 884 -10.91 -24.89 12.00
CA PRO A 884 -9.81 -25.81 12.20
C PRO A 884 -9.67 -26.83 11.06
N LYS A 885 -8.45 -26.96 10.54
CA LYS A 885 -8.05 -27.99 9.56
C LYS A 885 -6.69 -28.55 10.00
N GLU A 886 -6.62 -29.86 10.20
CA GLU A 886 -5.40 -30.55 10.63
C GLU A 886 -4.75 -29.94 11.90
N GLY A 887 -5.58 -29.41 12.80
CA GLY A 887 -5.15 -28.80 14.06
C GLY A 887 -4.70 -27.35 13.94
N PHE A 888 -4.89 -26.71 12.78
CA PHE A 888 -4.56 -25.31 12.56
C PHE A 888 -5.77 -24.50 12.08
N VAL A 889 -5.79 -23.21 12.40
CA VAL A 889 -6.69 -22.22 11.79
C VAL A 889 -5.88 -21.21 10.99
N ASP A 890 -6.47 -20.70 9.91
CA ASP A 890 -5.88 -19.59 9.15
C ASP A 890 -6.03 -18.28 9.92
N ILE A 891 -4.98 -17.45 9.91
CA ILE A 891 -5.02 -16.13 10.55
C ILE A 891 -5.80 -15.17 9.64
N PRO A 892 -6.80 -14.41 10.14
CA PRO A 892 -7.57 -13.48 9.32
C PRO A 892 -6.70 -12.41 8.66
N THR A 893 -6.79 -12.28 7.33
CA THR A 893 -6.02 -11.33 6.52
C THR A 893 -6.78 -10.04 6.19
N GLY A 894 -8.07 -9.97 6.52
CA GLY A 894 -8.91 -8.79 6.30
C GLY A 894 -8.51 -7.59 7.19
N PRO A 895 -8.90 -6.35 6.82
CA PRO A 895 -8.57 -5.16 7.60
C PRO A 895 -9.04 -5.20 9.06
N GLY A 896 -8.24 -4.64 9.96
CA GLY A 896 -8.54 -4.67 11.39
C GLY A 896 -8.40 -6.07 11.96
N LEU A 897 -9.41 -6.54 12.68
CA LEU A 897 -9.50 -7.92 13.17
C LEU A 897 -9.72 -8.94 12.06
N GLY A 898 -10.26 -8.52 10.91
CA GLY A 898 -10.70 -9.41 9.83
C GLY A 898 -12.02 -10.15 10.12
N VAL A 899 -12.74 -9.75 11.17
CA VAL A 899 -14.05 -10.29 11.60
C VAL A 899 -14.92 -9.14 12.10
N ASN A 900 -16.23 -9.17 11.82
CA ASN A 900 -17.21 -8.20 12.33
C ASN A 900 -18.40 -8.89 13.00
N LEU A 901 -19.03 -8.20 13.95
CA LEU A 901 -20.34 -8.59 14.46
C LEU A 901 -21.42 -8.40 13.40
N VAL A 902 -22.33 -9.37 13.28
CA VAL A 902 -23.49 -9.26 12.39
C VAL A 902 -24.52 -8.24 12.92
N PRO A 903 -25.30 -7.60 12.04
CA PRO A 903 -26.42 -6.76 12.47
C PRO A 903 -27.39 -7.56 13.36
N LYS A 904 -27.89 -6.93 14.42
CA LYS A 904 -28.85 -7.53 15.37
C LYS A 904 -28.29 -8.74 16.15
N ALA A 905 -26.99 -8.82 16.39
CA ALA A 905 -26.39 -9.86 17.24
C ALA A 905 -27.10 -10.06 18.59
N GLN A 906 -27.55 -8.98 19.25
CA GLN A 906 -28.34 -9.05 20.50
C GLN A 906 -29.72 -9.69 20.35
N SER A 907 -30.29 -9.72 19.14
CA SER A 907 -31.54 -10.45 18.87
C SER A 907 -31.30 -11.92 18.63
N ILE A 908 -30.16 -12.28 18.02
CA ILE A 908 -29.72 -13.66 17.82
C ILE A 908 -29.39 -14.28 19.18
N ARG A 909 -28.61 -13.57 19.98
CA ARG A 909 -28.23 -13.93 21.34
C ARG A 909 -28.63 -12.82 22.33
N PRO A 910 -29.84 -12.90 22.92
CA PRO A 910 -30.27 -11.97 23.96
C PRO A 910 -29.28 -11.91 25.13
N PRO A 911 -29.09 -10.74 25.76
CA PRO A 911 -28.25 -10.59 26.95
C PRO A 911 -28.53 -11.67 27.99
N LEU A 912 -27.48 -12.35 28.44
CA LEU A 912 -27.53 -13.38 29.46
C LEU A 912 -26.62 -12.99 30.63
N VAL A 913 -27.16 -13.08 31.84
CA VAL A 913 -26.41 -12.95 33.08
C VAL A 913 -26.51 -14.28 33.82
N GLN A 914 -25.38 -14.85 34.21
CA GLN A 914 -25.38 -16.10 34.96
C GLN A 914 -25.71 -15.85 36.43
N PRO A 915 -26.53 -16.71 37.05
CA PRO A 915 -26.77 -16.64 38.49
C PRO A 915 -25.50 -17.03 39.25
N ILE A 916 -25.28 -16.39 40.41
CA ILE A 916 -24.20 -16.78 41.32
C ILE A 916 -24.55 -18.16 41.90
N LYS A 917 -23.74 -19.17 41.56
CA LYS A 917 -23.82 -20.52 42.09
C LYS A 917 -22.43 -21.06 42.34
N MET A 918 -22.25 -21.75 43.46
CA MET A 918 -20.99 -22.40 43.84
C MET A 918 -21.30 -23.78 44.40
N CYS A 919 -20.43 -24.74 44.09
CA CYS A 919 -20.51 -26.08 44.63
C CYS A 919 -20.25 -26.07 46.14
N PRO A 920 -21.18 -26.59 46.98
CA PRO A 920 -20.92 -26.77 48.39
C PRO A 920 -20.06 -28.01 48.63
N HIS A 921 -19.13 -27.90 49.56
CA HIS A 921 -18.43 -29.02 50.18
C HIS A 921 -19.34 -29.68 51.22
N LYS A 922 -19.03 -30.93 51.58
CA LYS A 922 -19.78 -31.68 52.62
C LYS A 922 -19.78 -31.02 54.01
N ASP A 923 -18.79 -30.17 54.32
CA ASP A 923 -18.75 -29.38 55.56
C ASP A 923 -19.48 -28.02 55.45
N GLY A 924 -20.08 -27.73 54.30
CA GLY A 924 -20.81 -26.49 54.04
C GLY A 924 -19.95 -25.33 53.52
N PHE A 925 -18.63 -25.49 53.39
CA PHE A 925 -17.77 -24.50 52.72
C PHE A 925 -17.92 -24.58 51.19
N ILE A 926 -17.45 -23.59 50.43
CA ILE A 926 -17.51 -23.60 48.95
C ILE A 926 -16.29 -24.33 48.34
N VAL A 927 -16.49 -24.94 47.17
CA VAL A 927 -15.44 -25.65 46.42
C VAL A 927 -15.26 -24.99 45.06
N ASP A 928 -14.01 -24.74 44.68
CA ASP A 928 -13.64 -24.38 43.31
C ASP A 928 -13.84 -25.63 42.42
N GLN A 929 -14.68 -25.51 41.38
CA GLN A 929 -14.91 -26.53 40.37
C GLN A 929 -14.31 -26.11 39.04
#